data_AF-A0A6J5UWG0-F1
#
_entry.id   AF-A0A6J5UWG0-F1
#
_cell.length_a   1.000
_cell.length_b   1.000
_cell.length_c   1.000
_cell.angle_alpha   90.00
_cell.angle_beta   90.00
_cell.angle_gamma   90.00
#
_symmetry.space_group_name_H-M   'P 1'
#
loop_
_entity.id
_entity.type
_entity.pdbx_description
1 polymer ?
#
loop_
_entity_poly.entity_id
_entity_poly.type
_entity_poly.pdbx_seq_one_letter_code
_entity_poly.pdbx_strand_id
1 'polypeptide(L)'
;MGSLKNEEELEQIGEESKEAILYVNGIRKVLPDGLAHFTLLEYLRDIGLTGTKLGCGEGGCGACTVMVSHYDQERKKCLHYAVNACLAPLYSVEGMHVITVEGLGSHKQGLHPIQESLARSHGSQCGFCTPGFIMSMYALLRSSQKPPSEEQIEECLAGNLCRCTGYRPIVEAFRVFAKTNDTPYIDISSLSHEGGEFVCPSTGKPCSCGLKSESSCTTLESGTCDNERYEPVSYSEIDGSSYTDKEFIFPPELLLRKSTYLSLTGFSGLKWFRPLRLKQVLELKQKFPDAKLLVGNTEVGIEMRFKKIEYRVLISVTHVSELGILKVKDDGIEIGSAVRLSELLKVLRKVITERAVHETSSCKAFVEQLKWFAGVQIRNVACVGGNICTASPISDLNPLWMASRAKFRIIDCKGNIRTTLAEKFFLGYRKVDLASGEILLSVFLPWTRPFEYVKEFKQAHRRDDDIAIVNAGIRVHLEERGDSRVVSDASIVYGGVAPLSLSATRTKDFLIGKSWNKELLQGALKVLQKDVLLKDDAPGGMVEFRKSLTLSFFFKFFLWVSHQMEGDHCIKESVPLPHLSAVQSFHRPPVIGTQDYEITKHGTAVGSPEVHYQQDFSMLYNGLEEETYWIMSMQIKFDGFVNACNKFATLLA
;
A
#
# COMPACT_ATOMS: atom_id res chain seq x y z
N MET A 1 52.23 -0.53 -10.13
CA MET A 1 52.02 -1.98 -9.92
C MET A 1 51.36 -2.15 -8.56
N GLY A 2 50.04 -2.15 -8.52
CA GLY A 2 49.24 -2.30 -7.30
C GLY A 2 48.52 -3.63 -7.38
N SER A 3 48.76 -4.49 -6.39
CA SER A 3 48.28 -5.86 -6.31
C SER A 3 46.78 -5.95 -6.62
N LEU A 4 46.46 -6.70 -7.68
CA LEU A 4 45.15 -7.29 -7.88
C LEU A 4 44.84 -8.10 -6.62
N LYS A 5 43.86 -7.64 -5.83
CA LYS A 5 43.32 -8.46 -4.75
C LYS A 5 42.45 -9.53 -5.39
N ASN A 6 42.86 -10.78 -5.23
CA ASN A 6 42.19 -11.96 -5.73
C ASN A 6 40.77 -12.05 -5.18
N GLU A 7 39.86 -12.65 -5.96
CA GLU A 7 38.46 -12.88 -5.59
C GLU A 7 38.30 -13.65 -4.26
N GLU A 8 39.34 -14.36 -3.82
CA GLU A 8 39.42 -15.12 -2.57
C GLU A 8 39.46 -14.25 -1.30
N GLU A 9 39.93 -12.99 -1.33
CA GLU A 9 39.99 -12.15 -0.11
C GLU A 9 38.61 -11.62 0.34
N LEU A 10 37.60 -11.63 -0.53
CA LEU A 10 36.22 -11.31 -0.16
C LEU A 10 35.46 -12.53 0.40
N GLU A 11 35.99 -13.74 0.19
CA GLU A 11 35.43 -15.00 0.71
C GLU A 11 35.93 -15.32 2.12
N GLN A 12 37.06 -14.72 2.57
CA GLN A 12 37.65 -14.96 3.90
C GLN A 12 37.11 -14.05 5.02
N ILE A 13 35.78 -13.92 5.13
CA ILE A 13 35.13 -13.39 6.35
C ILE A 13 34.19 -14.47 6.91
N GLY A 14 34.78 -15.40 7.68
CA GLY A 14 34.08 -16.28 8.62
C GLY A 14 33.80 -17.70 8.10
N GLU A 15 34.66 -18.65 8.50
CA GLU A 15 34.41 -20.09 8.47
C GLU A 15 33.24 -20.47 9.40
N GLU A 16 32.01 -20.31 8.93
CA GLU A 16 30.91 -21.23 9.21
C GLU A 16 30.18 -21.40 7.88
N SER A 17 30.18 -22.60 7.30
CA SER A 17 29.32 -22.93 6.16
C SER A 17 27.86 -22.77 6.59
N LYS A 18 27.31 -21.57 6.41
CA LYS A 18 25.94 -21.23 6.79
C LYS A 18 25.05 -21.37 5.58
N GLU A 19 24.70 -22.62 5.33
CA GLU A 19 23.59 -23.03 4.48
C GLU A 19 22.45 -21.99 4.51
N ALA A 20 22.06 -21.49 3.34
CA ALA A 20 20.91 -20.61 3.21
C ALA A 20 19.65 -21.42 3.48
N ILE A 21 18.81 -20.97 4.42
CA ILE A 21 17.62 -21.71 4.81
C ILE A 21 16.37 -20.85 4.75
N LEU A 22 15.24 -21.53 4.66
CA LEU A 22 13.91 -20.96 4.77
C LEU A 22 13.03 -21.95 5.53
N TYR A 23 12.17 -21.48 6.42
CA TYR A 23 11.09 -22.31 6.96
C TYR A 23 9.83 -22.10 6.14
N VAL A 24 9.20 -23.18 5.69
CA VAL A 24 7.91 -23.14 4.99
C VAL A 24 6.92 -23.99 5.76
N ASN A 25 5.84 -23.39 6.27
CA ASN A 25 4.81 -24.07 7.07
C ASN A 25 5.40 -24.89 8.24
N GLY A 26 6.44 -24.35 8.91
CA GLY A 26 7.12 -24.99 10.03
C GLY A 26 8.19 -26.02 9.63
N ILE A 27 8.32 -26.33 8.34
CA ILE A 27 9.31 -27.28 7.83
C ILE A 27 10.56 -26.53 7.37
N ARG A 28 11.72 -26.91 7.91
CA ARG A 28 13.03 -26.40 7.49
C ARG A 28 13.31 -26.80 6.04
N LYS A 29 13.71 -25.83 5.20
CA LYS A 29 14.14 -26.02 3.82
C LYS A 29 15.52 -25.42 3.63
N VAL A 30 16.36 -26.16 2.90
CA VAL A 30 17.67 -25.71 2.46
C VAL A 30 17.52 -25.09 1.07
N LEU A 31 18.04 -23.88 0.90
CA LEU A 31 18.05 -23.19 -0.38
C LEU A 31 19.42 -23.45 -1.04
N PRO A 32 19.48 -24.25 -2.14
CA PRO A 32 20.73 -24.43 -2.88
C PRO A 32 21.13 -23.10 -3.54
N ASP A 33 22.41 -22.92 -3.91
CA ASP A 33 22.80 -21.84 -4.81
C ASP A 33 22.28 -22.09 -6.25
N GLY A 34 22.28 -21.08 -7.11
CA GLY A 34 21.84 -21.16 -8.51
C GLY A 34 20.39 -20.72 -8.74
N LEU A 35 19.63 -20.44 -7.68
CA LEU A 35 18.22 -20.04 -7.74
C LEU A 35 18.00 -18.53 -7.58
N ALA A 36 19.03 -17.68 -7.72
CA ALA A 36 18.89 -16.25 -7.40
C ALA A 36 17.89 -15.48 -8.29
N HIS A 37 17.51 -16.09 -9.40
CA HIS A 37 16.51 -15.59 -10.34
C HIS A 37 15.07 -15.98 -9.97
N PHE A 38 14.89 -16.91 -9.02
CA PHE A 38 13.57 -17.36 -8.58
C PHE A 38 12.89 -16.33 -7.69
N THR A 39 11.58 -16.22 -7.88
CA THR A 39 10.66 -15.63 -6.92
C THR A 39 10.25 -16.67 -5.88
N LEU A 40 9.76 -16.21 -4.73
CA LEU A 40 9.20 -17.07 -3.70
C LEU A 40 8.02 -17.89 -4.25
N LEU A 41 7.19 -17.30 -5.12
CA LEU A 41 6.06 -18.00 -5.71
C LEU A 41 6.48 -19.19 -6.59
N GLU A 42 7.49 -18.99 -7.44
CA GLU A 42 8.03 -20.06 -8.29
C GLU A 42 8.56 -21.20 -7.42
N TYR A 43 9.38 -20.88 -6.42
CA TYR A 43 9.91 -21.89 -5.50
C TYR A 43 8.82 -22.66 -4.74
N LEU A 44 7.82 -21.97 -4.17
CA LEU A 44 6.73 -22.62 -3.42
C LEU A 44 5.96 -23.61 -4.29
N ARG A 45 5.67 -23.23 -5.53
CA ARG A 45 4.94 -24.08 -6.47
C ARG A 45 5.78 -25.27 -6.95
N ASP A 46 7.07 -25.07 -7.19
CA ASP A 46 7.99 -26.13 -7.60
C ASP A 46 8.17 -27.21 -6.52
N ILE A 47 8.08 -26.83 -5.24
CA ILE A 47 8.07 -27.81 -4.13
C ILE A 47 6.68 -28.40 -3.83
N GLY A 48 5.68 -28.15 -4.69
CA GLY A 48 4.34 -28.73 -4.61
C GLY A 48 3.33 -27.97 -3.76
N LEU A 49 3.65 -26.77 -3.26
CA LEU A 49 2.70 -25.92 -2.52
C LEU A 49 1.96 -24.99 -3.49
N THR A 50 0.96 -25.55 -4.16
CA THR A 50 0.24 -24.93 -5.28
C THR A 50 -0.96 -24.07 -4.86
N GLY A 51 -1.30 -24.01 -3.56
CA GLY A 51 -2.37 -23.19 -3.03
C GLY A 51 -2.11 -21.69 -3.21
N THR A 52 -0.85 -21.26 -3.20
CA THR A 52 -0.47 -19.89 -3.54
C THR A 52 -0.49 -19.70 -5.07
N LYS A 53 -1.29 -18.74 -5.57
CA LYS A 53 -1.62 -18.65 -7.00
C LYS A 53 -0.90 -17.53 -7.75
N LEU A 54 -0.54 -17.77 -9.01
CA LEU A 54 -0.10 -16.72 -9.94
C LEU A 54 -1.31 -16.08 -10.63
N GLY A 55 -1.72 -14.89 -10.21
CA GLY A 55 -2.80 -14.14 -10.85
C GLY A 55 -2.30 -13.14 -11.90
N CYS A 56 -1.58 -12.11 -11.47
CA CYS A 56 -1.10 -11.03 -12.34
C CYS A 56 0.43 -10.95 -12.49
N GLY A 57 1.20 -11.40 -11.48
CA GLY A 57 2.67 -11.32 -11.51
C GLY A 57 3.27 -9.95 -11.22
N GLU A 58 2.44 -8.94 -10.94
CA GLU A 58 2.84 -7.55 -10.69
C GLU A 58 2.41 -7.01 -9.32
N GLY A 59 1.87 -7.87 -8.45
CA GLY A 59 1.51 -7.52 -7.08
C GLY A 59 0.12 -6.89 -6.89
N GLY A 60 -0.61 -6.55 -7.96
CA GLY A 60 -1.92 -5.87 -7.86
C GLY A 60 -3.16 -6.75 -7.62
N CYS A 61 -3.04 -8.08 -7.58
CA CYS A 61 -4.21 -8.97 -7.39
C CYS A 61 -4.29 -9.68 -6.03
N GLY A 62 -3.17 -9.75 -5.29
CA GLY A 62 -3.11 -10.43 -4.00
C GLY A 62 -3.31 -11.96 -4.01
N ALA A 63 -3.52 -12.61 -5.15
CA ALA A 63 -3.74 -14.07 -5.22
C ALA A 63 -2.52 -14.90 -4.73
N CYS A 64 -1.32 -14.32 -4.81
CA CYS A 64 -0.07 -14.90 -4.33
C CYS A 64 0.32 -14.46 -2.90
N THR A 65 -0.64 -13.97 -2.10
CA THR A 65 -0.33 -13.49 -0.75
C THR A 65 0.10 -14.64 0.14
N VAL A 66 1.22 -14.46 0.82
CA VAL A 66 1.72 -15.35 1.89
C VAL A 66 2.09 -14.50 3.11
N MET A 67 2.15 -15.11 4.29
CA MET A 67 2.65 -14.43 5.48
C MET A 67 4.14 -14.74 5.67
N VAL A 68 4.93 -13.71 5.93
CA VAL A 68 6.34 -13.85 6.32
C VAL A 68 6.49 -13.46 7.78
N SER A 69 7.20 -14.29 8.52
CA SER A 69 7.56 -14.06 9.91
C SER A 69 9.07 -14.01 10.06
N HIS A 70 9.59 -13.02 10.79
CA HIS A 70 10.99 -12.98 11.19
C HIS A 70 11.12 -12.47 12.62
N TYR A 71 12.23 -12.79 13.25
CA TYR A 71 12.53 -12.30 14.59
C TYR A 71 13.32 -10.99 14.52
N ASP A 72 12.73 -9.92 15.03
CA ASP A 72 13.41 -8.65 15.20
C ASP A 72 14.25 -8.71 16.48
N GLN A 73 15.57 -8.77 16.32
CA GLN A 73 16.52 -8.89 17.42
C GLN A 73 16.57 -7.64 18.30
N GLU A 74 16.29 -6.45 17.75
CA GLU A 74 16.29 -5.19 18.50
C GLU A 74 15.04 -5.09 19.37
N ARG A 75 13.87 -5.39 18.79
CA ARG A 75 12.58 -5.36 19.49
C ARG A 75 12.31 -6.63 20.31
N LYS A 76 13.15 -7.66 20.17
CA LYS A 76 12.99 -9.00 20.75
C LYS A 76 11.61 -9.60 20.48
N LYS A 77 11.09 -9.41 19.27
CA LYS A 77 9.71 -9.78 18.91
C LYS A 77 9.64 -10.42 17.53
N CYS A 78 8.77 -11.43 17.39
CA CYS A 78 8.36 -11.94 16.09
C CYS A 78 7.48 -10.90 15.38
N LEU A 79 7.89 -10.51 14.18
CA LEU A 79 7.13 -9.63 13.30
C LEU A 79 6.52 -10.46 12.18
N HIS A 80 5.22 -10.24 11.96
CA HIS A 80 4.41 -10.92 10.95
C HIS A 80 3.88 -9.89 9.96
N TYR A 81 3.96 -10.18 8.66
CA TYR A 81 3.38 -9.33 7.63
C TYR A 81 3.09 -10.10 6.35
N ALA A 82 2.09 -9.64 5.60
CA ALA A 82 1.72 -10.18 4.29
C ALA A 82 2.66 -9.67 3.20
N VAL A 83 3.00 -10.53 2.23
CA VAL A 83 3.79 -10.19 1.03
C VAL A 83 3.20 -10.84 -0.22
N ASN A 84 3.43 -10.25 -1.39
CA ASN A 84 3.15 -10.90 -2.68
C ASN A 84 4.32 -11.81 -3.06
N ALA A 85 4.13 -13.12 -3.03
CA ALA A 85 5.18 -14.08 -3.34
C ALA A 85 5.73 -13.96 -4.79
N CYS A 86 4.93 -13.44 -5.73
CA CYS A 86 5.34 -13.25 -7.13
C CYS A 86 6.41 -12.16 -7.33
N LEU A 87 6.60 -11.25 -6.36
CA LEU A 87 7.60 -10.19 -6.44
C LEU A 87 8.75 -10.39 -5.46
N ALA A 88 8.56 -11.19 -4.41
CA ALA A 88 9.60 -11.47 -3.42
C ALA A 88 10.70 -12.35 -4.04
N PRO A 89 11.96 -11.87 -4.17
CA PRO A 89 13.08 -12.73 -4.55
C PRO A 89 13.24 -13.85 -3.51
N LEU A 90 13.54 -15.09 -3.93
CA LEU A 90 13.60 -16.25 -3.04
C LEU A 90 14.51 -16.00 -1.82
N TYR A 91 15.73 -15.52 -2.04
CA TYR A 91 16.68 -15.27 -0.95
C TYR A 91 16.41 -14.01 -0.14
N SER A 92 15.42 -13.19 -0.50
CA SER A 92 14.97 -12.10 0.37
C SER A 92 14.27 -12.58 1.64
N VAL A 93 13.78 -13.83 1.64
CA VAL A 93 13.15 -14.50 2.79
C VAL A 93 14.06 -15.56 3.43
N GLU A 94 15.35 -15.57 3.10
CA GLU A 94 16.33 -16.41 3.80
C GLU A 94 16.34 -16.08 5.29
N GLY A 95 16.34 -17.12 6.13
CA GLY A 95 16.28 -16.99 7.58
C GLY A 95 14.92 -16.58 8.13
N MET A 96 13.86 -16.66 7.33
CA MET A 96 12.49 -16.32 7.74
C MET A 96 11.58 -17.56 7.74
N HIS A 97 10.37 -17.40 8.28
CA HIS A 97 9.30 -18.39 8.24
C HIS A 97 8.17 -17.91 7.33
N VAL A 98 8.06 -18.54 6.17
CA VAL A 98 6.97 -18.37 5.22
C VAL A 98 5.84 -19.31 5.58
N ILE A 99 4.63 -18.76 5.70
CA ILE A 99 3.40 -19.51 5.92
C ILE A 99 2.50 -19.29 4.72
N THR A 100 2.06 -20.39 4.12
CA THR A 100 1.12 -20.43 2.99
C THR A 100 -0.25 -20.92 3.46
N VAL A 101 -1.23 -20.88 2.57
CA VAL A 101 -2.61 -21.29 2.89
C VAL A 101 -2.69 -22.76 3.34
N GLU A 102 -1.85 -23.64 2.79
CA GLU A 102 -1.73 -25.05 3.16
C GLU A 102 -1.24 -25.24 4.60
N GLY A 103 -0.47 -24.28 5.12
CA GLY A 103 0.03 -24.33 6.49
C GLY A 103 -1.09 -24.15 7.53
N LEU A 104 -2.15 -23.41 7.20
CA LEU A 104 -3.20 -23.09 8.18
C LEU A 104 -4.11 -24.29 8.48
N GLY A 105 -4.25 -25.19 7.53
CA GLY A 105 -5.16 -26.32 7.67
C GLY A 105 -5.56 -26.91 6.33
N SER A 106 -6.08 -28.13 6.41
CA SER A 106 -6.61 -28.89 5.29
C SER A 106 -7.82 -29.71 5.77
N HIS A 107 -8.62 -30.23 4.85
CA HIS A 107 -9.74 -31.11 5.22
C HIS A 107 -9.30 -32.30 6.10
N LYS A 108 -8.08 -32.82 5.90
CA LYS A 108 -7.55 -33.94 6.69
C LYS A 108 -7.12 -33.53 8.10
N GLN A 109 -6.69 -32.28 8.29
CA GLN A 109 -6.12 -31.77 9.54
C GLN A 109 -7.11 -30.86 10.30
N GLY A 110 -8.27 -30.59 9.71
CA GLY A 110 -9.20 -29.55 10.16
C GLY A 110 -8.86 -28.19 9.55
N LEU A 111 -9.90 -27.39 9.30
CA LEU A 111 -9.76 -26.03 8.77
C LEU A 111 -9.38 -25.05 9.88
N HIS A 112 -8.63 -24.02 9.51
CA HIS A 112 -8.44 -22.84 10.34
C HIS A 112 -9.75 -22.03 10.41
N PRO A 113 -10.08 -21.35 11.53
CA PRO A 113 -11.32 -20.56 11.61
C PRO A 113 -11.50 -19.53 10.48
N ILE A 114 -10.40 -18.94 10.00
CA ILE A 114 -10.40 -18.03 8.83
C ILE A 114 -10.88 -18.75 7.55
N GLN A 115 -10.38 -19.98 7.32
CA GLN A 115 -10.78 -20.79 6.16
C GLN A 115 -12.25 -21.19 6.28
N GLU A 116 -12.65 -21.68 7.45
CA GLU A 116 -14.02 -22.14 7.72
C GLU A 116 -15.03 -20.99 7.59
N SER A 117 -14.76 -19.81 8.16
CA SER A 117 -15.66 -18.66 8.08
C SER A 117 -15.87 -18.22 6.63
N LEU A 118 -14.78 -18.14 5.87
CA LEU A 118 -14.86 -17.73 4.46
C LEU A 118 -15.63 -18.73 3.61
N ALA A 119 -15.48 -20.03 3.87
CA ALA A 119 -16.26 -21.06 3.18
C ALA A 119 -17.75 -20.96 3.52
N ARG A 120 -18.09 -21.00 4.82
CA ARG A 120 -19.48 -21.05 5.30
C ARG A 120 -20.28 -19.79 4.99
N SER A 121 -19.64 -18.62 4.95
CA SER A 121 -20.28 -17.37 4.55
C SER A 121 -20.39 -17.17 3.02
N HIS A 122 -20.23 -18.22 2.22
CA HIS A 122 -20.27 -18.14 0.74
C HIS A 122 -19.25 -17.15 0.16
N GLY A 123 -18.13 -16.92 0.85
CA GLY A 123 -17.07 -15.99 0.48
C GLY A 123 -16.17 -16.46 -0.66
N SER A 124 -16.47 -17.60 -1.29
CA SER A 124 -15.67 -18.17 -2.36
C SER A 124 -16.56 -18.81 -3.43
N GLN A 125 -16.43 -18.35 -4.68
CA GLN A 125 -17.10 -18.94 -5.84
C GLN A 125 -16.10 -19.76 -6.66
N CYS A 126 -15.38 -19.13 -7.63
CA CYS A 126 -14.34 -19.83 -8.40
C CYS A 126 -13.13 -20.27 -7.57
N GLY A 127 -12.94 -19.67 -6.39
CA GLY A 127 -11.93 -20.05 -5.42
C GLY A 127 -10.48 -19.62 -5.69
N PHE A 128 -10.17 -19.11 -6.88
CA PHE A 128 -8.79 -18.77 -7.26
C PHE A 128 -8.14 -17.69 -6.37
N CYS A 129 -8.91 -16.66 -5.98
CA CYS A 129 -8.43 -15.58 -5.11
C CYS A 129 -8.46 -15.93 -3.62
N THR A 130 -9.18 -16.99 -3.24
CA THR A 130 -9.50 -17.35 -1.85
C THR A 130 -8.25 -17.54 -0.98
N PRO A 131 -7.19 -18.25 -1.43
CA PRO A 131 -5.92 -18.32 -0.70
C PRO A 131 -5.34 -16.96 -0.34
N GLY A 132 -5.38 -16.01 -1.28
CA GLY A 132 -4.88 -14.65 -1.07
C GLY A 132 -5.64 -13.90 0.02
N PHE A 133 -6.98 -13.99 0.04
CA PHE A 133 -7.82 -13.37 1.07
C PHE A 133 -7.57 -13.98 2.46
N ILE A 134 -7.49 -15.31 2.54
CA ILE A 134 -7.17 -16.02 3.79
C ILE A 134 -5.83 -15.55 4.34
N MET A 135 -4.79 -15.50 3.51
CA MET A 135 -3.45 -15.15 3.97
C MET A 135 -3.32 -13.66 4.35
N SER A 136 -4.06 -12.77 3.70
CA SER A 136 -4.15 -11.36 4.11
C SER A 136 -4.79 -11.22 5.50
N MET A 137 -5.90 -11.92 5.73
CA MET A 137 -6.58 -11.89 7.02
C MET A 137 -5.74 -12.53 8.12
N TYR A 138 -5.11 -13.66 7.83
CA TYR A 138 -4.20 -14.34 8.74
C TYR A 138 -3.04 -13.45 9.17
N ALA A 139 -2.39 -12.77 8.22
CA ALA A 139 -1.31 -11.84 8.54
C ALA A 139 -1.79 -10.64 9.38
N LEU A 140 -3.00 -10.12 9.13
CA LEU A 140 -3.58 -9.06 9.95
C LEU A 140 -3.76 -9.53 11.40
N LEU A 141 -4.39 -10.68 11.62
CA LEU A 141 -4.63 -11.22 12.98
C LEU A 141 -3.31 -11.48 13.71
N ARG A 142 -2.34 -12.11 13.04
CA ARG A 142 -1.02 -12.42 13.62
C ARG A 142 -0.19 -11.18 13.94
N SER A 143 -0.39 -10.08 13.22
CA SER A 143 0.33 -8.82 13.45
C SER A 143 -0.35 -7.91 14.49
N SER A 144 -1.60 -8.20 14.85
CA SER A 144 -2.41 -7.37 15.73
C SER A 144 -2.26 -7.78 17.20
N GLN A 145 -2.18 -6.81 18.10
CA GLN A 145 -2.14 -7.06 19.56
C GLN A 145 -3.53 -7.19 20.18
N LYS A 146 -4.53 -6.62 19.50
CA LYS A 146 -5.95 -6.63 19.87
C LYS A 146 -6.72 -7.03 18.62
N PRO A 147 -7.96 -7.52 18.74
CA PRO A 147 -8.82 -7.74 17.58
C PRO A 147 -8.85 -6.49 16.68
N PRO A 148 -8.67 -6.63 15.36
CA PRO A 148 -8.65 -5.51 14.43
C PRO A 148 -10.02 -4.84 14.32
N SER A 149 -10.07 -3.55 13.95
CA SER A 149 -11.35 -2.92 13.57
C SER A 149 -11.80 -3.37 12.18
N GLU A 150 -13.07 -3.11 11.83
CA GLU A 150 -13.56 -3.37 10.47
C GLU A 150 -12.76 -2.61 9.42
N GLU A 151 -12.37 -1.36 9.69
CA GLU A 151 -11.54 -0.58 8.74
C GLU A 151 -10.17 -1.23 8.52
N GLN A 152 -9.58 -1.83 9.55
CA GLN A 152 -8.31 -2.54 9.43
C GLN A 152 -8.45 -3.82 8.62
N ILE A 153 -9.58 -4.52 8.75
CA ILE A 153 -9.91 -5.67 7.91
C ILE A 153 -10.04 -5.20 6.46
N GLU A 154 -10.87 -4.19 6.15
CA GLU A 154 -11.00 -3.68 4.79
C GLU A 154 -9.65 -3.19 4.21
N GLU A 155 -8.83 -2.48 4.99
CA GLU A 155 -7.50 -2.02 4.57
C GLU A 155 -6.57 -3.20 4.21
N CYS A 156 -6.62 -4.30 4.96
CA CYS A 156 -5.77 -5.47 4.69
C CYS A 156 -6.18 -6.22 3.42
N LEU A 157 -7.47 -6.18 3.05
CA LEU A 157 -8.01 -6.81 1.86
C LEU A 157 -7.90 -5.95 0.59
N ALA A 158 -7.56 -4.66 0.71
CA ALA A 158 -7.51 -3.73 -0.41
C ALA A 158 -6.54 -4.15 -1.54
N GLY A 159 -5.53 -4.96 -1.24
CA GLY A 159 -4.60 -5.54 -2.21
C GLY A 159 -5.03 -6.88 -2.82
N ASN A 160 -6.26 -7.35 -2.55
CA ASN A 160 -6.80 -8.63 -3.02
C ASN A 160 -7.97 -8.39 -3.96
N LEU A 161 -7.91 -8.93 -5.17
CA LEU A 161 -8.97 -8.78 -6.17
C LEU A 161 -9.81 -10.05 -6.28
N CYS A 162 -11.13 -9.88 -6.27
CA CYS A 162 -12.10 -10.91 -6.59
C CYS A 162 -13.01 -10.45 -7.74
N ARG A 163 -13.24 -11.34 -8.71
CA ARG A 163 -14.13 -11.07 -9.86
C ARG A 163 -15.53 -11.67 -9.73
N CYS A 164 -15.74 -12.53 -8.74
CA CYS A 164 -16.94 -13.36 -8.63
C CYS A 164 -17.87 -12.91 -7.49
N THR A 165 -17.35 -12.71 -6.29
CA THR A 165 -18.17 -12.59 -5.07
C THR A 165 -18.77 -11.21 -4.83
N GLY A 166 -18.27 -10.18 -5.52
CA GLY A 166 -18.62 -8.79 -5.20
C GLY A 166 -18.14 -8.32 -3.82
N TYR A 167 -17.18 -9.03 -3.21
CA TYR A 167 -16.54 -8.76 -1.90
C TYR A 167 -17.44 -8.84 -0.66
N ARG A 168 -18.74 -8.54 -0.75
CA ARG A 168 -19.67 -8.55 0.39
C ARG A 168 -19.56 -9.80 1.27
N PRO A 169 -19.70 -11.04 0.76
CA PRO A 169 -19.61 -12.24 1.61
C PRO A 169 -18.19 -12.47 2.19
N ILE A 170 -17.14 -11.93 1.57
CA ILE A 170 -15.76 -12.03 2.07
C ILE A 170 -15.58 -11.13 3.29
N VAL A 171 -16.01 -9.86 3.18
CA VAL A 171 -15.92 -8.90 4.29
C VAL A 171 -16.76 -9.38 5.47
N GLU A 172 -17.98 -9.84 5.19
CA GLU A 172 -18.88 -10.41 6.19
C GLU A 172 -18.28 -11.63 6.90
N ALA A 173 -17.66 -12.55 6.14
CA ALA A 173 -16.99 -13.72 6.72
C ALA A 173 -15.88 -13.35 7.71
N PHE A 174 -15.23 -12.21 7.54
CA PHE A 174 -14.10 -11.80 8.37
C PHE A 174 -14.49 -10.86 9.51
N ARG A 175 -15.70 -10.30 9.51
CA ARG A 175 -16.22 -9.48 10.62
C ARG A 175 -16.24 -10.20 11.95
N VAL A 176 -16.40 -11.53 11.95
CA VAL A 176 -16.36 -12.34 13.18
C VAL A 176 -15.05 -12.18 13.96
N PHE A 177 -13.96 -11.78 13.29
CA PHE A 177 -12.65 -11.52 13.91
C PHE A 177 -12.42 -10.05 14.27
N ALA A 178 -13.36 -9.16 13.97
CA ALA A 178 -13.24 -7.76 14.32
C ALA A 178 -13.38 -7.58 15.84
N LYS A 179 -12.87 -6.46 16.37
CA LYS A 179 -13.16 -6.03 17.74
C LYS A 179 -14.67 -5.86 17.87
N THR A 180 -15.31 -6.69 18.71
CA THR A 180 -16.71 -6.49 19.07
C THR A 180 -16.84 -5.10 19.69
N ASN A 181 -17.64 -4.23 19.07
CA ASN A 181 -18.37 -3.28 19.87
C ASN A 181 -19.43 -4.14 20.57
N ASP A 182 -19.34 -4.30 21.89
CA ASP A 182 -20.35 -5.01 22.69
C ASP A 182 -21.69 -4.24 22.76
N THR A 183 -22.07 -3.58 21.67
CA THR A 183 -23.44 -3.25 21.39
C THR A 183 -23.99 -4.49 20.70
N PRO A 184 -24.87 -5.28 21.36
CA PRO A 184 -25.49 -6.40 20.68
C PRO A 184 -26.11 -5.91 19.38
N TYR A 185 -26.21 -6.79 18.39
CA TYR A 185 -27.03 -6.64 17.20
C TYR A 185 -28.54 -6.59 17.55
N ILE A 186 -28.88 -5.69 18.46
CA ILE A 186 -30.19 -5.22 18.86
C ILE A 186 -29.95 -3.74 19.07
N ASP A 187 -30.10 -2.97 17.98
CA ASP A 187 -30.83 -1.70 17.95
C ASP A 187 -30.34 -0.81 16.80
N ILE A 188 -30.77 -1.15 15.57
CA ILE A 188 -30.67 -0.28 14.37
C ILE A 188 -31.69 0.88 14.47
N SER A 189 -31.90 1.42 15.67
CA SER A 189 -32.78 2.59 15.89
C SER A 189 -32.06 3.80 16.50
N SER A 190 -30.81 3.66 16.93
CA SER A 190 -30.09 4.71 17.66
C SER A 190 -29.17 5.62 16.81
N LEU A 191 -29.21 5.52 15.48
CA LEU A 191 -28.64 6.52 14.56
C LEU A 191 -29.72 7.48 14.03
N SER A 192 -30.45 8.12 14.93
CA SER A 192 -31.25 9.31 14.60
C SER A 192 -30.46 10.56 14.98
N HIS A 193 -29.70 11.09 14.02
CA HIS A 193 -29.21 12.46 14.09
C HIS A 193 -30.37 13.43 13.86
N GLU A 194 -30.44 14.44 14.71
CA GLU A 194 -31.47 15.49 14.75
C GLU A 194 -31.70 16.18 13.39
N GLY A 195 -32.96 16.15 12.92
CA GLY A 195 -33.67 17.34 12.44
C GLY A 195 -33.29 18.00 11.10
N GLY A 196 -32.81 17.27 10.09
CA GLY A 196 -32.64 17.80 8.72
C GLY A 196 -33.36 16.96 7.66
N GLU A 197 -34.10 17.60 6.73
CA GLU A 197 -34.73 16.89 5.60
C GLU A 197 -33.68 16.15 4.76
N PHE A 198 -33.89 14.84 4.56
CA PHE A 198 -33.02 14.00 3.73
C PHE A 198 -33.02 14.50 2.28
N VAL A 199 -31.85 14.93 1.80
CA VAL A 199 -31.63 15.36 0.41
C VAL A 199 -31.10 14.16 -0.40
N CYS A 200 -31.82 13.79 -1.46
CA CYS A 200 -31.47 12.62 -2.26
C CYS A 200 -30.15 12.82 -3.04
N PRO A 201 -29.18 11.90 -2.93
CA PRO A 201 -27.89 11.99 -3.63
C PRO A 201 -28.03 12.04 -5.16
N SER A 202 -29.07 11.43 -5.72
CA SER A 202 -29.29 11.37 -7.16
C SER A 202 -29.94 12.62 -7.74
N THR A 203 -30.64 13.42 -6.92
CA THR A 203 -31.45 14.55 -7.42
C THR A 203 -31.12 15.89 -6.76
N GLY A 204 -30.38 15.90 -5.64
CA GLY A 204 -30.02 17.11 -4.91
C GLY A 204 -31.22 17.87 -4.32
N LYS A 205 -32.39 17.22 -4.20
CA LYS A 205 -33.63 17.78 -3.66
C LYS A 205 -34.15 16.96 -2.47
N PRO A 206 -34.97 17.55 -1.58
CA PRO A 206 -35.68 16.80 -0.55
C PRO A 206 -36.47 15.65 -1.17
N CYS A 207 -36.27 14.44 -0.66
CA CYS A 207 -36.88 13.22 -1.21
C CYS A 207 -37.47 12.37 -0.09
N SER A 208 -38.70 11.91 -0.29
CA SER A 208 -39.41 10.98 0.60
C SER A 208 -38.93 9.52 0.49
N CYS A 209 -37.84 9.26 -0.24
CA CYS A 209 -37.19 7.97 -0.38
C CYS A 209 -36.29 7.58 0.81
N GLY A 210 -36.09 8.49 1.77
CA GLY A 210 -35.45 8.15 3.05
C GLY A 210 -36.42 7.41 3.97
N LEU A 211 -35.93 6.35 4.63
CA LEU A 211 -36.65 5.58 5.64
C LEU A 211 -37.31 6.51 6.67
N LYS A 212 -38.64 6.55 6.71
CA LYS A 212 -39.38 7.25 7.76
C LYS A 212 -39.32 6.42 9.03
N SER A 213 -38.68 6.94 10.07
CA SER A 213 -38.79 6.41 11.43
C SER A 213 -40.12 6.86 12.04
N GLU A 214 -41.16 6.01 12.02
CA GLU A 214 -42.30 6.19 12.90
C GLU A 214 -42.05 5.46 14.22
N SER A 215 -41.78 6.26 15.26
CA SER A 215 -41.65 5.82 16.64
C SER A 215 -43.04 5.70 17.28
N SER A 216 -43.53 4.48 17.46
CA SER A 216 -44.47 4.17 18.53
C SER A 216 -44.31 2.72 18.97
N CYS A 217 -43.49 2.50 19.99
CA CYS A 217 -43.50 1.27 20.75
C CYS A 217 -44.79 1.21 21.59
N THR A 218 -45.81 0.56 21.06
CA THR A 218 -46.90 0.01 21.87
C THR A 218 -47.13 -1.40 21.38
N THR A 219 -46.97 -2.36 22.31
CA THR A 219 -47.59 -3.69 22.35
C THR A 219 -47.84 -4.38 21.01
N LEU A 220 -47.16 -5.51 20.81
CA LEU A 220 -47.50 -6.60 19.88
C LEU A 220 -49.01 -6.66 19.56
N GLU A 221 -49.43 -5.92 18.56
CA GLU A 221 -50.65 -6.14 17.81
C GLU A 221 -50.26 -6.15 16.34
N SER A 222 -50.62 -7.27 15.73
CA SER A 222 -50.46 -7.62 14.34
C SER A 222 -50.96 -6.53 13.41
N GLY A 223 -50.05 -5.66 12.95
CA GLY A 223 -50.25 -4.76 11.82
C GLY A 223 -49.88 -5.47 10.52
N THR A 224 -50.87 -6.06 9.86
CA THR A 224 -50.75 -6.69 8.54
C THR A 224 -50.29 -5.69 7.48
N CYS A 225 -49.02 -5.76 7.12
CA CYS A 225 -48.47 -5.38 5.83
C CYS A 225 -47.52 -6.52 5.42
N ASP A 226 -48.06 -7.47 4.65
CA ASP A 226 -47.49 -8.74 4.18
C ASP A 226 -46.87 -9.68 5.25
N ASN A 227 -47.50 -10.84 5.39
CA ASN A 227 -47.28 -11.88 6.41
C ASN A 227 -45.97 -12.69 6.24
N GLU A 228 -44.89 -12.10 5.74
CA GLU A 228 -43.61 -12.81 5.61
C GLU A 228 -42.72 -12.55 6.83
N ARG A 229 -42.65 -13.55 7.71
CA ARG A 229 -41.69 -13.54 8.84
C ARG A 229 -40.29 -13.80 8.29
N TYR A 230 -39.48 -12.76 8.21
CA TYR A 230 -38.04 -12.88 7.96
C TYR A 230 -37.35 -13.40 9.23
N GLU A 231 -36.75 -14.58 9.16
CA GLU A 231 -35.90 -15.12 10.23
C GLU A 231 -34.42 -14.88 9.88
N PRO A 232 -33.60 -14.31 10.78
CA PRO A 232 -32.17 -14.14 10.54
C PRO A 232 -31.48 -15.49 10.35
N VAL A 233 -30.85 -15.72 9.20
CA VAL A 233 -30.01 -16.91 8.96
C VAL A 233 -28.57 -16.55 9.30
N SER A 234 -28.03 -17.10 10.39
CA SER A 234 -26.59 -17.02 10.66
C SER A 234 -25.85 -18.07 9.84
N TYR A 235 -24.94 -17.64 8.98
CA TYR A 235 -24.10 -18.53 8.17
C TYR A 235 -22.84 -19.01 8.89
N SER A 236 -22.54 -18.48 10.09
CA SER A 236 -21.32 -18.81 10.82
C SER A 236 -21.53 -18.72 12.33
N GLU A 237 -21.32 -19.83 13.02
CA GLU A 237 -21.25 -19.92 14.49
C GLU A 237 -19.80 -19.83 15.00
N ILE A 238 -18.85 -19.43 14.14
CA ILE A 238 -17.44 -19.43 14.47
C ILE A 238 -17.15 -18.36 15.51
N ASP A 239 -16.61 -18.79 16.64
CA ASP A 239 -15.98 -17.91 17.61
C ASP A 239 -14.69 -17.34 17.02
N GLY A 240 -14.73 -16.06 16.63
CA GLY A 240 -13.59 -15.34 16.06
C GLY A 240 -12.41 -15.17 17.01
N SER A 241 -12.49 -15.61 18.27
CA SER A 241 -11.34 -15.65 19.20
C SER A 241 -10.58 -16.99 19.16
N SER A 242 -11.20 -18.06 18.66
CA SER A 242 -10.67 -19.44 18.63
C SER A 242 -9.49 -19.67 17.66
N TYR A 243 -9.16 -18.69 16.81
CA TYR A 243 -8.06 -18.83 15.85
C TYR A 243 -6.69 -19.03 16.53
N THR A 244 -6.53 -18.52 17.74
CA THR A 244 -5.25 -18.57 18.47
C THR A 244 -4.76 -19.98 18.80
N ASP A 245 -5.67 -20.97 18.85
CA ASP A 245 -5.34 -22.36 19.22
C ASP A 245 -4.62 -23.13 18.10
N LYS A 246 -4.69 -22.67 16.85
CA LYS A 246 -4.13 -23.36 15.68
C LYS A 246 -2.89 -22.67 15.12
N GLU A 247 -2.24 -21.83 15.92
CA GLU A 247 -1.16 -20.98 15.45
C GLU A 247 0.21 -21.64 15.43
N PHE A 248 0.99 -21.35 14.38
CA PHE A 248 2.37 -21.80 14.32
C PHE A 248 3.21 -21.16 15.43
N ILE A 249 3.93 -22.03 16.14
CA ILE A 249 5.10 -21.66 16.92
C ILE A 249 6.18 -21.18 15.94
N PHE A 250 6.79 -20.03 16.23
CA PHE A 250 7.89 -19.54 15.41
C PHE A 250 9.10 -20.51 15.52
N PRO A 251 9.72 -20.92 14.40
CA PRO A 251 10.79 -21.91 14.42
C PRO A 251 11.95 -21.53 15.36
N PRO A 252 12.26 -22.35 16.39
CA PRO A 252 13.29 -22.00 17.38
C PRO A 252 14.70 -21.77 16.80
N GLU A 253 15.07 -22.47 15.72
CA GLU A 253 16.35 -22.27 15.01
C GLU A 253 16.50 -20.80 14.55
N LEU A 254 15.40 -20.16 14.13
CA LEU A 254 15.42 -18.79 13.61
C LEU A 254 15.56 -17.73 14.71
N LEU A 255 15.28 -18.05 15.99
CA LEU A 255 15.45 -17.11 17.10
C LEU A 255 16.93 -16.77 17.34
N LEU A 256 17.80 -17.76 17.16
CA LEU A 256 19.25 -17.65 17.37
C LEU A 256 20.02 -17.41 16.07
N ARG A 257 19.35 -17.52 14.91
CA ARG A 257 19.99 -17.34 13.61
C ARG A 257 20.47 -15.90 13.45
N LYS A 258 21.76 -15.75 13.14
CA LYS A 258 22.36 -14.47 12.77
C LYS A 258 22.36 -14.35 11.25
N SER A 259 21.95 -13.19 10.75
CA SER A 259 22.05 -12.90 9.32
C SER A 259 23.49 -12.99 8.84
N THR A 260 23.66 -13.48 7.62
CA THR A 260 24.96 -13.68 6.97
C THR A 260 25.08 -12.86 5.71
N TYR A 261 26.32 -12.55 5.33
CA TYR A 261 26.59 -12.10 3.97
C TYR A 261 26.24 -13.23 3.00
N LEU A 262 25.53 -12.92 1.92
CA LEU A 262 25.25 -13.88 0.84
C LEU A 262 25.83 -13.37 -0.48
N SER A 263 26.43 -14.28 -1.23
CA SER A 263 26.84 -14.11 -2.62
C SER A 263 26.35 -15.33 -3.38
N LEU A 264 25.30 -15.13 -4.18
CA LEU A 264 24.54 -16.19 -4.82
C LEU A 264 24.51 -15.99 -6.33
N THR A 265 24.32 -17.10 -7.04
CA THR A 265 24.24 -17.15 -8.49
C THR A 265 22.84 -17.51 -8.95
N GLY A 266 22.51 -17.10 -10.17
CA GLY A 266 21.25 -17.41 -10.83
C GLY A 266 21.43 -17.64 -12.32
N PHE A 267 20.32 -17.96 -12.98
CA PHE A 267 20.29 -18.17 -14.43
C PHE A 267 20.89 -16.99 -15.19
N SER A 268 21.48 -17.26 -16.35
CA SER A 268 22.18 -16.28 -17.19
C SER A 268 23.32 -15.52 -16.49
N GLY A 269 23.94 -16.11 -15.45
CA GLY A 269 25.06 -15.51 -14.73
C GLY A 269 24.66 -14.34 -13.83
N LEU A 270 23.39 -14.27 -13.42
CA LEU A 270 22.91 -13.31 -12.41
C LEU A 270 23.71 -13.48 -11.11
N LYS A 271 24.23 -12.39 -10.56
CA LYS A 271 24.82 -12.34 -9.23
C LYS A 271 23.88 -11.61 -8.27
N TRP A 272 23.63 -12.21 -7.12
CA TRP A 272 22.79 -11.62 -6.07
C TRP A 272 23.55 -11.55 -4.76
N PHE A 273 23.61 -10.36 -4.16
CA PHE A 273 24.34 -10.10 -2.93
C PHE A 273 23.41 -9.64 -1.81
N ARG A 274 23.68 -10.10 -0.58
CA ARG A 274 23.11 -9.56 0.66
C ARG A 274 24.23 -9.06 1.59
N PRO A 275 24.69 -7.82 1.44
CA PRO A 275 25.56 -7.18 2.42
C PRO A 275 24.86 -6.96 3.77
N LEU A 276 25.65 -6.94 4.85
CA LEU A 276 25.20 -6.66 6.21
C LEU A 276 25.65 -5.28 6.71
N ARG A 277 26.57 -4.63 6.01
CA ARG A 277 27.15 -3.33 6.40
C ARG A 277 27.15 -2.37 5.24
N LEU A 278 26.99 -1.07 5.54
CA LEU A 278 26.99 -0.02 4.52
C LEU A 278 28.28 -0.04 3.68
N LYS A 279 29.44 -0.25 4.32
CA LYS A 279 30.73 -0.35 3.62
C LYS A 279 30.73 -1.41 2.52
N GLN A 280 30.13 -2.58 2.77
CA GLN A 280 30.05 -3.66 1.78
C GLN A 280 29.16 -3.28 0.60
N VAL A 281 28.06 -2.54 0.84
CA VAL A 281 27.22 -2.00 -0.25
C VAL A 281 28.04 -1.06 -1.13
N LEU A 282 28.82 -0.17 -0.52
CA LEU A 282 29.64 0.81 -1.22
C LEU A 282 30.76 0.16 -2.03
N GLU A 283 31.43 -0.85 -1.48
CA GLU A 283 32.44 -1.66 -2.18
C GLU A 283 31.83 -2.42 -3.37
N LEU A 284 30.66 -3.05 -3.17
CA LEU A 284 29.93 -3.72 -4.26
C LEU A 284 29.49 -2.72 -5.34
N LYS A 285 29.05 -1.52 -4.95
CA LYS A 285 28.69 -0.46 -5.89
C LYS A 285 29.88 0.10 -6.65
N GLN A 286 31.05 0.16 -6.03
CA GLN A 286 32.28 0.53 -6.71
C GLN A 286 32.70 -0.55 -7.72
N LYS A 287 32.58 -1.84 -7.35
CA LYS A 287 32.92 -2.98 -8.23
C LYS A 287 31.91 -3.15 -9.37
N PHE A 288 30.63 -2.90 -9.09
CA PHE A 288 29.51 -3.06 -10.01
C PHE A 288 28.66 -1.79 -10.03
N PRO A 289 29.08 -0.74 -10.76
CA PRO A 289 28.38 0.56 -10.75
C PRO A 289 26.91 0.45 -11.19
N ASP A 290 26.64 -0.41 -12.19
CA ASP A 290 25.31 -0.67 -12.73
C ASP A 290 24.46 -1.64 -11.88
N ALA A 291 24.97 -2.13 -10.74
CA ALA A 291 24.22 -3.04 -9.88
C ALA A 291 22.91 -2.40 -9.40
N LYS A 292 21.81 -3.14 -9.44
CA LYS A 292 20.53 -2.62 -8.96
C LYS A 292 20.38 -2.92 -7.47
N LEU A 293 20.08 -1.89 -6.69
CA LEU A 293 19.78 -2.05 -5.26
C LEU A 293 18.35 -2.53 -5.08
N LEU A 294 18.14 -3.47 -4.16
CA LEU A 294 16.86 -4.10 -3.88
C LEU A 294 16.49 -3.96 -2.40
N VAL A 295 15.20 -3.69 -2.16
CA VAL A 295 14.55 -3.90 -0.87
C VAL A 295 13.35 -4.83 -1.08
N GLY A 296 12.21 -4.30 -1.51
CA GLY A 296 10.99 -5.09 -1.76
C GLY A 296 10.80 -5.60 -3.18
N ASN A 297 11.69 -5.25 -4.11
CA ASN A 297 11.63 -5.67 -5.52
C ASN A 297 10.34 -5.27 -6.29
N THR A 298 9.54 -4.34 -5.76
CA THR A 298 8.23 -3.96 -6.30
C THR A 298 8.26 -3.12 -7.58
N GLU A 299 9.45 -2.67 -8.00
CA GLU A 299 9.67 -2.03 -9.32
C GLU A 299 10.62 -2.88 -10.15
N VAL A 300 11.76 -3.27 -9.59
CA VAL A 300 12.77 -4.06 -10.32
C VAL A 300 12.22 -5.39 -10.80
N GLY A 301 11.35 -6.04 -10.02
CA GLY A 301 10.64 -7.25 -10.45
C GLY A 301 9.74 -7.00 -11.66
N ILE A 302 9.10 -5.84 -11.75
CA ILE A 302 8.28 -5.43 -12.90
C ILE A 302 9.17 -5.14 -14.12
N GLU A 303 10.27 -4.42 -13.91
CA GLU A 303 11.28 -4.14 -14.94
C GLU A 303 11.83 -5.43 -15.56
N MET A 304 12.19 -6.40 -14.73
CA MET A 304 12.70 -7.70 -15.19
C MET A 304 11.63 -8.53 -15.89
N ARG A 305 10.42 -8.61 -15.32
CA ARG A 305 9.36 -9.50 -15.81
C ARG A 305 8.64 -8.96 -17.04
N PHE A 306 8.15 -7.72 -16.98
CA PHE A 306 7.27 -7.16 -18.00
C PHE A 306 8.00 -6.27 -19.02
N LYS A 307 9.09 -5.61 -18.59
CA LYS A 307 9.93 -4.80 -19.50
C LYS A 307 11.14 -5.56 -20.04
N LYS A 308 11.34 -6.82 -19.60
CA LYS A 308 12.44 -7.70 -20.02
C LYS A 308 13.83 -7.06 -19.83
N ILE A 309 13.97 -6.22 -18.80
CA ILE A 309 15.25 -5.60 -18.47
C ILE A 309 16.12 -6.62 -17.73
N GLU A 310 17.28 -6.93 -18.30
CA GLU A 310 18.24 -7.85 -17.68
C GLU A 310 19.20 -7.10 -16.73
N TYR A 311 19.10 -7.40 -15.43
CA TYR A 311 20.10 -6.96 -14.46
C TYR A 311 21.09 -8.09 -14.18
N ARG A 312 22.39 -7.83 -14.36
CA ARG A 312 23.45 -8.82 -14.10
C ARG A 312 23.81 -8.93 -12.62
N VAL A 313 23.64 -7.84 -11.86
CA VAL A 313 23.99 -7.78 -10.44
C VAL A 313 22.86 -7.12 -9.65
N LEU A 314 22.38 -7.81 -8.63
CA LEU A 314 21.36 -7.36 -7.69
C LEU A 314 21.95 -7.33 -6.27
N ILE A 315 21.70 -6.25 -5.52
CA ILE A 315 22.20 -6.09 -4.15
C ILE A 315 21.03 -5.81 -3.22
N SER A 316 20.67 -6.76 -2.36
CA SER A 316 19.67 -6.56 -1.32
C SER A 316 20.25 -5.78 -0.15
N VAL A 317 19.70 -4.60 0.12
CA VAL A 317 20.15 -3.72 1.22
C VAL A 317 19.29 -3.81 2.48
N THR A 318 18.40 -4.80 2.53
CA THR A 318 17.42 -5.03 3.61
C THR A 318 18.05 -5.22 5.00
N HIS A 319 19.29 -5.69 5.05
CA HIS A 319 20.01 -6.03 6.30
C HIS A 319 21.04 -4.97 6.71
N VAL A 320 21.07 -3.83 6.01
CA VAL A 320 22.03 -2.75 6.29
C VAL A 320 21.38 -1.75 7.24
N SER A 321 21.77 -1.81 8.51
CA SER A 321 21.15 -1.04 9.61
C SER A 321 21.08 0.47 9.36
N GLU A 322 22.12 1.04 8.75
CA GLU A 322 22.24 2.47 8.48
C GLU A 322 21.19 2.96 7.48
N LEU A 323 20.73 2.09 6.57
CA LEU A 323 19.67 2.38 5.61
C LEU A 323 18.28 2.12 6.19
N GLY A 324 18.18 1.43 7.32
CA GLY A 324 16.93 1.14 8.04
C GLY A 324 16.59 2.11 9.17
N ILE A 325 17.39 3.16 9.39
CA ILE A 325 17.20 4.12 10.47
C ILE A 325 15.84 4.82 10.34
N LEU A 326 15.08 4.90 11.42
CA LEU A 326 13.87 5.73 11.50
C LEU A 326 13.83 6.45 12.84
N LYS A 327 14.27 7.71 12.85
CA LYS A 327 14.52 8.49 14.09
C LYS A 327 13.74 9.80 14.06
N VAL A 328 12.92 10.01 15.08
CA VAL A 328 12.27 11.29 15.39
C VAL A 328 13.29 12.18 16.09
N LYS A 329 13.48 13.40 15.60
CA LYS A 329 14.39 14.42 16.14
C LYS A 329 13.60 15.67 16.54
N ASP A 330 14.28 16.62 17.18
CA ASP A 330 13.67 17.89 17.59
C ASP A 330 13.25 18.75 16.38
N ASP A 331 13.93 18.61 15.25
CA ASP A 331 13.74 19.42 14.03
C ASP A 331 13.07 18.68 12.85
N GLY A 332 12.84 17.37 12.97
CA GLY A 332 12.19 16.57 11.93
C GLY A 332 12.30 15.07 12.15
N ILE A 333 12.10 14.30 11.08
CA ILE A 333 12.28 12.84 11.05
C ILE A 333 13.43 12.49 10.10
N GLU A 334 14.39 11.71 10.58
CA GLU A 334 15.38 11.05 9.72
C GLU A 334 14.90 9.65 9.35
N ILE A 335 14.81 9.40 8.04
CA ILE A 335 14.21 8.21 7.43
C ILE A 335 15.25 7.58 6.49
N GLY A 336 15.76 6.41 6.83
CA GLY A 336 16.69 5.64 6.02
C GLY A 336 16.05 5.17 4.72
N SER A 337 16.85 5.03 3.67
CA SER A 337 16.33 4.71 2.33
C SER A 337 15.72 3.30 2.21
N ALA A 338 16.09 2.36 3.08
CA ALA A 338 15.51 1.01 3.13
C ALA A 338 14.30 0.89 4.07
N VAL A 339 13.86 1.97 4.74
CA VAL A 339 12.65 1.98 5.56
C VAL A 339 11.43 1.60 4.71
N ARG A 340 10.68 0.59 5.17
CA ARG A 340 9.45 0.11 4.53
C ARG A 340 8.32 1.12 4.71
N LEU A 341 7.45 1.24 3.71
CA LEU A 341 6.35 2.21 3.75
C LEU A 341 5.37 1.95 4.91
N SER A 342 5.15 0.68 5.27
CA SER A 342 4.31 0.34 6.43
C SER A 342 4.92 0.75 7.78
N GLU A 343 6.25 0.67 7.95
CA GLU A 343 6.93 1.15 9.15
C GLU A 343 6.95 2.69 9.21
N LEU A 344 7.17 3.35 8.07
CA LEU A 344 7.02 4.81 7.98
C LEU A 344 5.60 5.24 8.38
N LEU A 345 4.57 4.59 7.85
CA LEU A 345 3.17 4.91 8.15
C LEU A 345 2.86 4.79 9.65
N LYS A 346 3.37 3.75 10.33
CA LYS A 346 3.22 3.58 11.78
C LYS A 346 3.83 4.74 12.56
N VAL A 347 5.04 5.15 12.21
CA VAL A 347 5.73 6.27 12.89
C VAL A 347 5.03 7.60 12.61
N LEU A 348 4.59 7.86 11.38
CA LEU A 348 3.86 9.08 11.05
C LEU A 348 2.54 9.17 11.84
N ARG A 349 1.75 8.08 11.89
CA ARG A 349 0.51 8.03 12.69
C ARG A 349 0.79 8.31 14.17
N LYS A 350 1.85 7.72 14.74
CA LYS A 350 2.27 7.96 16.13
C LYS A 350 2.65 9.43 16.37
N VAL A 351 3.49 10.00 15.52
CA VAL A 351 3.93 11.40 15.65
C VAL A 351 2.77 12.38 15.55
N ILE A 352 1.78 12.12 14.68
CA ILE A 352 0.57 12.95 14.55
C ILE A 352 -0.23 13.00 15.86
N THR A 353 -0.24 11.91 16.64
CA THR A 353 -0.95 11.87 17.93
C THR A 353 -0.16 12.48 19.08
N GLU A 354 1.17 12.50 19.00
CA GLU A 354 2.05 12.91 20.11
C GLU A 354 2.53 14.37 20.02
N ARG A 355 2.53 14.97 18.82
CA ARG A 355 3.04 16.33 18.58
C ARG A 355 1.94 17.35 18.33
N ALA A 356 2.30 18.63 18.38
CA ALA A 356 1.36 19.70 18.10
C ALA A 356 0.84 19.63 16.66
N VAL A 357 -0.43 20.02 16.48
CA VAL A 357 -1.13 19.95 15.18
C VAL A 357 -0.38 20.70 14.08
N HIS A 358 0.22 21.84 14.40
CA HIS A 358 0.95 22.68 13.44
C HIS A 358 2.31 22.10 13.04
N GLU A 359 2.90 21.18 13.82
CA GLU A 359 4.21 20.56 13.50
C GLU A 359 4.09 19.37 12.53
N THR A 360 2.87 18.83 12.38
CA THR A 360 2.63 17.53 11.76
C THR A 360 1.84 17.62 10.45
N SER A 361 1.68 18.80 9.85
CA SER A 361 0.90 18.95 8.61
C SER A 361 1.48 18.11 7.47
N SER A 362 2.81 18.09 7.29
CA SER A 362 3.48 17.19 6.33
C SER A 362 3.15 15.72 6.63
N CYS A 363 3.25 15.30 7.90
CA CYS A 363 3.02 13.91 8.29
C CYS A 363 1.60 13.47 7.95
N LYS A 364 0.59 14.32 8.21
CA LYS A 364 -0.81 14.06 7.85
C LYS A 364 -0.97 13.86 6.35
N ALA A 365 -0.35 14.72 5.53
CA ALA A 365 -0.40 14.58 4.08
C ALA A 365 0.20 13.25 3.59
N PHE A 366 1.34 12.82 4.15
CA PHE A 366 1.92 11.51 3.83
C PHE A 366 1.02 10.34 4.26
N VAL A 367 0.39 10.41 5.43
CA VAL A 367 -0.54 9.36 5.92
C VAL A 367 -1.75 9.23 5.00
N GLU A 368 -2.39 10.34 4.64
CA GLU A 368 -3.55 10.34 3.73
C GLU A 368 -3.18 9.85 2.33
N GLN A 369 -2.00 10.22 1.83
CA GLN A 369 -1.53 9.75 0.53
C GLN A 369 -1.23 8.24 0.53
N LEU A 370 -0.62 7.72 1.60
CA LEU A 370 -0.28 6.30 1.76
C LEU A 370 -1.51 5.41 2.01
N LYS A 371 -2.59 5.96 2.56
CA LYS A 371 -3.88 5.26 2.75
C LYS A 371 -4.38 4.65 1.43
N TRP A 372 -4.22 5.40 0.34
CA TRP A 372 -4.66 5.02 -1.01
C TRP A 372 -3.52 4.51 -1.90
N PHE A 373 -2.36 4.17 -1.31
CA PHE A 373 -1.18 3.70 -2.02
C PHE A 373 -1.08 2.18 -1.97
N ALA A 374 -1.35 1.52 -3.09
CA ALA A 374 -1.24 0.07 -3.26
C ALA A 374 -1.99 -0.77 -2.20
N GLY A 375 -1.83 -2.10 -2.24
CA GLY A 375 -2.20 -3.00 -1.14
C GLY A 375 -1.20 -2.99 0.02
N VAL A 376 -1.63 -3.52 1.18
CA VAL A 376 -0.77 -3.70 2.38
C VAL A 376 0.46 -4.56 2.06
N GLN A 377 0.30 -5.58 1.22
CA GLN A 377 1.36 -6.49 0.78
C GLN A 377 2.53 -5.74 0.12
N ILE A 378 2.21 -4.78 -0.75
CA ILE A 378 3.21 -3.92 -1.40
C ILE A 378 3.81 -2.96 -0.36
N ARG A 379 3.01 -2.30 0.49
CA ARG A 379 3.51 -1.37 1.52
C ARG A 379 4.45 -2.04 2.54
N ASN A 380 4.28 -3.34 2.78
CA ASN A 380 5.13 -4.12 3.70
C ASN A 380 6.55 -4.38 3.19
N VAL A 381 6.80 -4.22 1.90
CA VAL A 381 8.11 -4.50 1.30
C VAL A 381 8.67 -3.33 0.48
N ALA A 382 7.81 -2.49 -0.10
CA ALA A 382 8.21 -1.25 -0.75
C ALA A 382 8.89 -0.32 0.26
N CYS A 383 9.94 0.37 -0.18
CA CYS A 383 10.74 1.25 0.68
C CYS A 383 10.77 2.70 0.15
N VAL A 384 11.06 3.61 1.07
CA VAL A 384 11.14 5.06 0.80
C VAL A 384 12.13 5.37 -0.31
N GLY A 385 13.36 4.84 -0.20
CA GLY A 385 14.41 5.11 -1.17
C GLY A 385 14.14 4.50 -2.54
N GLY A 386 13.52 3.31 -2.59
CA GLY A 386 13.07 2.70 -3.83
C GLY A 386 12.00 3.55 -4.53
N ASN A 387 11.01 4.04 -3.79
CA ASN A 387 9.97 4.92 -4.34
C ASN A 387 10.55 6.24 -4.88
N ILE A 388 11.48 6.85 -4.14
CA ILE A 388 12.18 8.08 -4.55
C ILE A 388 13.05 7.85 -5.79
N CYS A 389 13.97 6.88 -5.73
CA CYS A 389 14.98 6.66 -6.77
C CYS A 389 14.39 6.07 -8.07
N THR A 390 13.22 5.44 -8.00
CA THR A 390 12.48 5.04 -9.21
C THR A 390 12.07 6.26 -10.03
N ALA A 391 11.84 7.41 -9.39
CA ALA A 391 11.48 8.67 -10.04
C ALA A 391 10.33 8.52 -11.06
N SER A 392 9.31 7.75 -10.67
CA SER A 392 8.10 7.60 -11.49
C SER A 392 7.40 8.96 -11.62
N PRO A 393 6.97 9.37 -12.83
CA PRO A 393 6.24 10.63 -13.04
C PRO A 393 4.92 10.69 -12.28
N ILE A 394 4.37 9.53 -11.91
CA ILE A 394 3.11 9.35 -11.18
C ILE A 394 3.35 8.81 -9.76
N SER A 395 4.56 8.95 -9.21
CA SER A 395 4.79 8.63 -7.80
C SER A 395 3.90 9.50 -6.93
N ASP A 396 3.17 8.88 -6.01
CA ASP A 396 2.30 9.57 -5.05
C ASP A 396 3.10 10.33 -3.97
N LEU A 397 4.34 9.91 -3.67
CA LEU A 397 5.12 10.50 -2.57
C LEU A 397 6.13 11.55 -3.02
N ASN A 398 6.61 11.50 -4.28
CA ASN A 398 7.61 12.45 -4.77
C ASN A 398 7.11 13.91 -4.72
N PRO A 399 5.87 14.24 -5.13
CA PRO A 399 5.34 15.59 -4.96
C PRO A 399 5.35 16.07 -3.52
N LEU A 400 5.05 15.20 -2.55
CA LEU A 400 5.07 15.53 -1.12
C LEU A 400 6.49 15.74 -0.60
N TRP A 401 7.46 14.90 -0.98
CA TRP A 401 8.86 15.11 -0.58
C TRP A 401 9.37 16.48 -1.06
N MET A 402 9.05 16.84 -2.30
CA MET A 402 9.40 18.14 -2.88
C MET A 402 8.68 19.29 -2.14
N ALA A 403 7.37 19.18 -1.92
CA ALA A 403 6.59 20.22 -1.26
C ALA A 403 6.97 20.45 0.21
N SER A 404 7.29 19.38 0.94
CA SER A 404 7.62 19.40 2.37
C SER A 404 9.06 19.79 2.70
N ARG A 405 9.81 20.36 1.74
CA ARG A 405 11.21 20.80 1.94
C ARG A 405 12.14 19.67 2.42
N ALA A 406 11.85 18.43 2.01
CA ALA A 406 12.64 17.29 2.43
C ALA A 406 14.07 17.40 1.88
N LYS A 407 15.04 16.95 2.68
CA LYS A 407 16.46 16.93 2.33
C LYS A 407 16.92 15.49 2.14
N PHE A 408 17.58 15.19 1.03
CA PHE A 408 18.08 13.86 0.72
C PHE A 408 19.59 13.82 0.96
N ARG A 409 20.02 12.87 1.81
CA ARG A 409 21.44 12.59 2.08
C ARG A 409 21.90 11.48 1.15
N ILE A 410 22.95 11.77 0.41
CA ILE A 410 23.53 10.90 -0.61
C ILE A 410 24.96 10.59 -0.18
N ILE A 411 25.35 9.32 -0.26
CA ILE A 411 26.69 8.86 0.10
C ILE A 411 27.38 8.24 -1.12
N ASP A 412 28.65 8.57 -1.32
CA ASP A 412 29.48 7.97 -2.38
C ASP A 412 30.24 6.74 -1.89
N CYS A 413 30.86 6.01 -2.81
CA CYS A 413 31.68 4.84 -2.50
C CYS A 413 32.92 5.12 -1.62
N LYS A 414 33.32 6.39 -1.44
CA LYS A 414 34.42 6.81 -0.57
C LYS A 414 33.93 7.19 0.84
N GLY A 415 32.62 7.18 1.08
CA GLY A 415 32.00 7.57 2.34
C GLY A 415 31.73 9.06 2.50
N ASN A 416 31.93 9.88 1.45
CA ASN A 416 31.58 11.29 1.49
C ASN A 416 30.06 11.45 1.39
N ILE A 417 29.50 12.36 2.18
CA ILE A 417 28.06 12.62 2.23
C ILE A 417 27.77 14.02 1.70
N ARG A 418 26.89 14.10 0.70
CA ARG A 418 26.29 15.36 0.25
C ARG A 418 24.80 15.38 0.54
N THR A 419 24.23 16.58 0.61
CA THR A 419 22.80 16.77 0.83
C THR A 419 22.22 17.60 -0.31
N THR A 420 21.07 17.19 -0.83
CA THR A 420 20.30 17.95 -1.83
C THR A 420 18.85 18.11 -1.37
N LEU A 421 18.16 19.14 -1.87
CA LEU A 421 16.72 19.28 -1.64
C LEU A 421 15.97 18.33 -2.58
N ALA A 422 14.84 17.78 -2.11
CA ALA A 422 14.00 16.91 -2.93
C ALA A 422 13.61 17.54 -4.27
N GLU A 423 13.35 18.86 -4.30
CA GLU A 423 13.02 19.61 -5.52
C GLU A 423 14.14 19.59 -6.58
N LYS A 424 15.41 19.41 -6.17
CA LYS A 424 16.58 19.37 -7.06
C LYS A 424 17.01 17.96 -7.43
N PHE A 425 16.40 16.93 -6.84
CA PHE A 425 16.84 15.55 -6.98
C PHE A 425 16.34 14.89 -8.27
N PHE A 426 15.17 15.29 -8.78
CA PHE A 426 14.56 14.71 -9.98
C PHE A 426 15.01 15.48 -11.21
N LEU A 427 15.74 14.83 -12.12
CA LEU A 427 16.40 15.49 -13.25
C LEU A 427 15.68 15.24 -14.59
N GLY A 428 14.78 14.26 -14.64
CA GLY A 428 14.09 13.86 -15.86
C GLY A 428 13.32 12.56 -15.69
N TYR A 429 12.81 12.02 -16.80
CA TYR A 429 12.08 10.75 -16.80
C TYR A 429 12.93 9.63 -16.20
N ARG A 430 12.51 9.11 -15.03
CA ARG A 430 13.22 8.06 -14.26
C ARG A 430 14.71 8.37 -14.04
N LYS A 431 15.08 9.65 -14.00
CA LYS A 431 16.46 10.13 -13.82
C LYS A 431 16.57 10.98 -12.57
N VAL A 432 17.54 10.64 -11.72
CA VAL A 432 17.79 11.29 -10.44
C VAL A 432 19.21 11.82 -10.34
N ASP A 433 19.43 12.75 -9.42
CA ASP A 433 20.73 13.32 -9.05
C ASP A 433 21.53 12.34 -8.19
N LEU A 434 21.90 11.19 -8.77
CA LEU A 434 22.85 10.22 -8.22
C LEU A 434 23.90 9.90 -9.28
N ALA A 435 25.17 10.07 -8.95
CA ALA A 435 26.27 9.54 -9.75
C ALA A 435 26.30 8.00 -9.63
N SER A 436 26.99 7.34 -10.57
CA SER A 436 27.02 5.87 -10.67
C SER A 436 27.52 5.16 -9.39
N GLY A 437 28.43 5.79 -8.65
CA GLY A 437 28.96 5.30 -7.37
C GLY A 437 28.26 5.85 -6.12
N GLU A 438 27.12 6.52 -6.27
CA GLU A 438 26.36 7.10 -5.17
C GLU A 438 25.08 6.31 -4.87
N ILE A 439 24.66 6.36 -3.61
CA ILE A 439 23.37 5.81 -3.17
C ILE A 439 22.63 6.82 -2.30
N LEU A 440 21.30 6.75 -2.31
CA LEU A 440 20.49 7.47 -1.34
C LEU A 440 20.64 6.80 0.04
N LEU A 441 21.19 7.55 1.01
CA LEU A 441 21.40 7.08 2.38
C LEU A 441 20.15 7.25 3.22
N SER A 442 19.65 8.48 3.31
CA SER A 442 18.46 8.82 4.09
C SER A 442 17.78 10.10 3.59
N VAL A 443 16.56 10.30 4.07
CA VAL A 443 15.69 11.44 3.84
C VAL A 443 15.44 12.11 5.17
N PHE A 444 15.52 13.42 5.21
CA PHE A 444 15.14 14.23 6.36
C PHE A 444 13.87 15.02 6.05
N LEU A 445 12.81 14.76 6.80
CA LEU A 445 11.52 15.43 6.71
C LEU A 445 11.41 16.45 7.86
N PRO A 446 11.49 17.76 7.60
CA PRO A 446 11.40 18.76 8.67
C PRO A 446 9.97 18.87 9.24
N TRP A 447 9.87 19.31 10.50
CA TRP A 447 8.58 19.73 11.07
C TRP A 447 8.02 20.95 10.36
N THR A 448 6.70 21.06 10.31
CA THR A 448 6.02 22.25 9.80
C THR A 448 5.99 23.34 10.87
N ARG A 449 6.06 24.59 10.42
CA ARG A 449 5.97 25.78 11.28
C ARG A 449 4.50 26.11 11.61
N PRO A 450 4.23 26.95 12.63
CA PRO A 450 2.93 27.60 12.76
C PRO A 450 2.49 28.24 11.45
N PHE A 451 1.21 28.08 11.08
CA PHE A 451 0.66 28.55 9.81
C PHE A 451 1.37 28.01 8.55
N GLU A 452 2.06 26.87 8.66
CA GLU A 452 2.56 26.10 7.52
C GLU A 452 1.64 24.91 7.25
N TYR A 453 1.00 24.93 6.09
CA TYR A 453 -0.02 23.96 5.70
C TYR A 453 0.49 23.14 4.52
N VAL A 454 0.37 21.82 4.63
CA VAL A 454 0.74 20.85 3.60
C VAL A 454 -0.44 19.93 3.35
N LYS A 455 -0.81 19.76 2.07
CA LYS A 455 -1.91 18.89 1.65
C LYS A 455 -1.55 18.10 0.39
N GLU A 456 -2.01 16.86 0.39
CA GLU A 456 -1.95 15.88 -0.67
C GLU A 456 -3.24 15.87 -1.51
N PHE A 457 -3.12 15.54 -2.79
CA PHE A 457 -4.25 15.25 -3.67
C PHE A 457 -3.90 14.10 -4.59
N LYS A 458 -4.88 13.23 -4.87
CA LYS A 458 -4.76 12.14 -5.83
C LYS A 458 -6.10 11.92 -6.54
N GLN A 459 -6.04 11.79 -7.86
CA GLN A 459 -7.12 11.26 -8.68
C GLN A 459 -6.62 10.03 -9.41
N ALA A 460 -7.40 8.96 -9.34
CA ALA A 460 -7.17 7.68 -10.02
C ALA A 460 -8.51 7.14 -10.57
N HIS A 461 -8.51 6.01 -11.28
CA HIS A 461 -9.75 5.40 -11.77
C HIS A 461 -10.55 4.74 -10.66
N ARG A 462 -9.86 4.20 -9.67
CA ARG A 462 -10.42 3.68 -8.42
C ARG A 462 -9.67 4.26 -7.22
N ARG A 463 -10.28 4.19 -6.03
CA ARG A 463 -9.72 4.80 -4.81
C ARG A 463 -8.50 4.06 -4.28
N ASP A 464 -8.60 2.74 -4.18
CA ASP A 464 -7.55 1.87 -3.65
C ASP A 464 -6.75 1.21 -4.77
N ASP A 465 -5.48 0.92 -4.47
CA ASP A 465 -4.61 0.06 -5.30
C ASP A 465 -4.56 0.47 -6.78
N ASP A 466 -4.50 1.77 -7.07
CA ASP A 466 -4.44 2.30 -8.43
C ASP A 466 -3.43 3.42 -8.55
N ILE A 467 -2.88 3.55 -9.76
CA ILE A 467 -1.92 4.59 -10.10
C ILE A 467 -2.63 5.94 -10.29
N ALA A 468 -1.96 7.02 -9.95
CA ALA A 468 -2.53 8.35 -10.12
C ALA A 468 -2.62 8.75 -11.60
N ILE A 469 -3.76 9.32 -11.99
CA ILE A 469 -3.90 10.10 -13.23
C ILE A 469 -3.19 11.44 -13.03
N VAL A 470 -3.51 12.14 -11.94
CA VAL A 470 -2.79 13.32 -11.44
C VAL A 470 -2.77 13.24 -9.92
N ASN A 471 -1.63 13.57 -9.33
CA ASN A 471 -1.48 13.77 -7.90
C ASN A 471 -0.77 15.09 -7.63
N ALA A 472 -0.83 15.57 -6.39
CA ALA A 472 -0.17 16.80 -6.00
C ALA A 472 0.25 16.79 -4.53
N GLY A 473 1.37 17.47 -4.27
CA GLY A 473 1.77 17.91 -2.94
C GLY A 473 1.84 19.43 -2.96
N ILE A 474 1.04 20.08 -2.12
CA ILE A 474 0.94 21.54 -2.07
C ILE A 474 1.24 22.01 -0.65
N ARG A 475 2.13 23.01 -0.52
CA ARG A 475 2.51 23.65 0.73
C ARG A 475 2.44 25.16 0.63
N VAL A 476 1.95 25.81 1.68
CA VAL A 476 2.14 27.25 1.92
C VAL A 476 2.53 27.51 3.37
N HIS A 477 3.28 28.56 3.60
CA HIS A 477 3.53 29.14 4.91
C HIS A 477 3.08 30.60 4.87
N LEU A 478 2.28 30.97 5.87
CA LEU A 478 1.64 32.27 5.96
C LEU A 478 2.18 33.03 7.16
N GLU A 479 2.49 34.31 6.96
CA GLU A 479 2.91 35.22 8.00
C GLU A 479 1.85 36.30 8.22
N GLU A 480 1.78 36.79 9.46
CA GLU A 480 0.96 37.95 9.78
C GLU A 480 1.62 39.23 9.26
N ARG A 481 0.87 40.02 8.50
CA ARG A 481 1.28 41.38 8.11
C ARG A 481 0.07 42.31 8.21
N GLY A 482 0.02 43.08 9.31
CA GLY A 482 -1.16 43.85 9.67
C GLY A 482 -2.37 42.92 9.83
N ASP A 483 -3.52 43.31 9.28
CA ASP A 483 -4.76 42.53 9.34
C ASP A 483 -4.86 41.48 8.22
N SER A 484 -3.72 40.92 7.78
CA SER A 484 -3.71 39.97 6.66
C SER A 484 -2.69 38.85 6.84
N ARG A 485 -3.06 37.66 6.33
CA ARG A 485 -2.15 36.51 6.21
C ARG A 485 -1.51 36.55 4.83
N VAL A 486 -0.20 36.73 4.79
CA VAL A 486 0.59 36.88 3.56
C VAL A 486 1.45 35.64 3.34
N VAL A 487 1.46 35.12 2.11
CA VAL A 487 2.31 33.97 1.76
C VAL A 487 3.78 34.38 1.81
N SER A 488 4.54 33.81 2.74
CA SER A 488 5.99 34.04 2.81
C SER A 488 6.81 32.92 2.15
N ASP A 489 6.22 31.74 1.99
CA ASP A 489 6.86 30.60 1.31
C ASP A 489 5.79 29.64 0.77
N ALA A 490 6.05 29.03 -0.39
CA ALA A 490 5.12 28.14 -1.08
C ALA A 490 5.83 27.07 -1.91
N SER A 491 5.15 25.95 -2.12
CA SER A 491 5.57 24.90 -3.05
C SER A 491 4.35 24.18 -3.60
N ILE A 492 4.23 24.11 -4.93
CA ILE A 492 3.11 23.45 -5.60
C ILE A 492 3.71 22.45 -6.58
N VAL A 493 3.50 21.16 -6.32
CA VAL A 493 4.14 20.09 -7.09
C VAL A 493 3.10 19.11 -7.57
N TYR A 494 3.13 18.76 -8.86
CA TYR A 494 2.21 17.82 -9.49
C TYR A 494 2.93 16.59 -10.04
N GLY A 495 2.31 15.42 -9.97
CA GLY A 495 2.67 14.24 -10.77
C GLY A 495 1.64 13.95 -11.86
N GLY A 496 2.00 13.12 -12.84
CA GLY A 496 1.12 12.71 -13.95
C GLY A 496 0.91 13.76 -15.04
N VAL A 497 1.55 14.93 -14.94
CA VAL A 497 1.41 16.05 -15.87
C VAL A 497 2.70 16.44 -16.60
N ALA A 498 3.80 15.75 -16.30
CA ALA A 498 5.10 15.90 -16.95
C ALA A 498 5.90 14.58 -16.81
N PRO A 499 7.04 14.42 -17.50
CA PRO A 499 7.92 13.25 -17.37
C PRO A 499 8.59 13.09 -15.99
N LEU A 500 8.42 14.06 -15.08
CA LEU A 500 8.84 14.01 -13.68
C LEU A 500 7.80 14.74 -12.83
N SER A 501 7.92 14.67 -11.51
CA SER A 501 7.15 15.54 -10.62
C SER A 501 7.50 17.01 -10.91
N LEU A 502 6.49 17.78 -11.33
CA LEU A 502 6.61 19.15 -11.83
C LEU A 502 6.38 20.16 -10.71
N SER A 503 7.38 21.01 -10.43
CA SER A 503 7.22 22.19 -9.57
C SER A 503 6.63 23.35 -10.37
N ALA A 504 5.48 23.88 -9.96
CA ALA A 504 4.82 25.03 -10.58
C ALA A 504 5.49 26.34 -10.11
N THR A 505 6.71 26.55 -10.60
CA THR A 505 7.60 27.64 -10.17
C THR A 505 7.01 29.03 -10.40
N ARG A 506 6.33 29.27 -11.54
CA ARG A 506 5.73 30.59 -11.82
C ARG A 506 4.59 30.89 -10.85
N THR A 507 3.79 29.87 -10.53
CA THR A 507 2.71 29.98 -9.55
C THR A 507 3.28 30.21 -8.15
N LYS A 508 4.32 29.48 -7.76
CA LYS A 508 5.04 29.73 -6.50
C LYS A 508 5.49 31.19 -6.40
N ASP A 509 6.21 31.69 -7.40
CA ASP A 509 6.73 33.06 -7.41
C ASP A 509 5.60 34.11 -7.38
N PHE A 510 4.48 33.83 -8.05
CA PHE A 510 3.29 34.68 -7.99
C PHE A 510 2.69 34.75 -6.60
N LEU A 511 2.66 33.65 -5.85
CA LEU A 511 2.02 33.59 -4.53
C LEU A 511 2.79 34.39 -3.47
N ILE A 512 4.13 34.36 -3.52
CA ILE A 512 4.97 35.02 -2.50
C ILE A 512 4.64 36.51 -2.41
N GLY A 513 4.40 36.97 -1.18
CA GLY A 513 4.09 38.37 -0.86
C GLY A 513 2.62 38.76 -1.05
N LYS A 514 1.74 37.86 -1.50
CA LYS A 514 0.30 38.13 -1.62
C LYS A 514 -0.48 37.68 -0.40
N SER A 515 -1.55 38.41 -0.09
CA SER A 515 -2.51 38.05 0.95
C SER A 515 -3.37 36.86 0.51
N TRP A 516 -3.70 35.97 1.44
CA TRP A 516 -4.53 34.78 1.20
C TRP A 516 -6.00 35.13 1.03
N ASN A 517 -6.39 35.53 -0.19
CA ASN A 517 -7.74 36.00 -0.52
C ASN A 517 -8.20 35.54 -1.91
N LYS A 518 -9.41 35.98 -2.32
CA LYS A 518 -10.03 35.61 -3.59
C LYS A 518 -9.22 36.11 -4.80
N GLU A 519 -8.59 37.27 -4.70
CA GLU A 519 -7.72 37.83 -5.73
C GLU A 519 -6.49 36.95 -5.95
N LEU A 520 -5.87 36.47 -4.87
CA LEU A 520 -4.78 35.50 -4.92
C LEU A 520 -5.23 34.21 -5.61
N LEU A 521 -6.38 33.65 -5.24
CA LEU A 521 -6.91 32.44 -5.85
C LEU A 521 -7.09 32.61 -7.37
N GLN A 522 -7.80 33.66 -7.80
CA GLN A 522 -8.07 33.90 -9.22
C GLN A 522 -6.79 34.13 -10.02
N GLY A 523 -5.83 34.86 -9.46
CA GLY A 523 -4.54 35.10 -10.10
C GLY A 523 -3.70 33.82 -10.19
N ALA A 524 -3.64 33.04 -9.12
CA ALA A 524 -2.88 31.80 -9.06
C ALA A 524 -3.41 30.77 -10.08
N LEU A 525 -4.73 30.62 -10.21
CA LEU A 525 -5.33 29.73 -11.21
C LEU A 525 -4.95 30.12 -12.65
N LYS A 526 -4.87 31.43 -12.96
CA LYS A 526 -4.43 31.92 -14.28
C LYS A 526 -2.94 31.68 -14.54
N VAL A 527 -2.10 31.84 -13.51
CA VAL A 527 -0.65 31.60 -13.63
C VAL A 527 -0.35 30.11 -13.76
N LEU A 528 -1.07 29.26 -13.02
CA LEU A 528 -0.89 27.81 -13.00
C LEU A 528 -1.12 27.15 -14.37
N GLN A 529 -2.04 27.68 -15.18
CA GLN A 529 -2.23 27.25 -16.57
C GLN A 529 -0.97 27.41 -17.43
N LYS A 530 -0.03 28.29 -17.04
CA LYS A 530 1.24 28.52 -17.73
C LYS A 530 2.38 27.65 -17.21
N ASP A 531 2.23 27.02 -16.05
CA ASP A 531 3.21 26.05 -15.51
C ASP A 531 2.94 24.66 -16.09
N VAL A 532 1.67 24.24 -16.13
CA VAL A 532 1.28 22.88 -16.57
C VAL A 532 1.00 22.87 -18.07
N LEU A 533 2.03 22.59 -18.85
CA LEU A 533 1.95 22.50 -20.31
C LEU A 533 1.83 21.05 -20.78
N LEU A 534 0.59 20.58 -20.95
CA LEU A 534 0.29 19.29 -21.57
C LEU A 534 -0.14 19.49 -23.03
N LYS A 535 0.59 18.85 -23.95
CA LYS A 535 0.22 18.74 -25.37
C LYS A 535 -0.94 17.75 -25.56
N ASP A 536 -1.65 17.84 -26.67
CA ASP A 536 -2.82 16.98 -26.93
C ASP A 536 -2.46 15.50 -27.15
N ASP A 537 -1.24 15.24 -27.61
CA ASP A 537 -0.63 13.92 -27.75
C ASP A 537 0.11 13.45 -26.48
N ALA A 538 -0.03 14.17 -25.36
CA ALA A 538 0.73 13.88 -24.16
C ALA A 538 0.46 12.46 -23.64
N PRO A 539 1.51 11.73 -23.24
CA PRO A 539 1.38 10.41 -22.70
C PRO A 539 0.32 10.24 -21.60
N GLY A 540 -0.51 9.20 -21.71
CA GLY A 540 -1.61 8.89 -20.78
C GLY A 540 -2.97 9.50 -21.18
N GLY A 541 -3.03 10.32 -22.23
CA GLY A 541 -4.29 10.90 -22.72
C GLY A 541 -4.97 11.81 -21.69
N MET A 542 -6.30 11.93 -21.74
CA MET A 542 -7.11 12.70 -20.77
C MET A 542 -6.60 14.13 -20.52
N VAL A 543 -6.07 14.79 -21.56
CA VAL A 543 -5.28 16.02 -21.43
C VAL A 543 -6.09 17.13 -20.76
N GLU A 544 -7.32 17.37 -21.23
CA GLU A 544 -8.22 18.38 -20.64
C GLU A 544 -8.58 18.07 -19.19
N PHE A 545 -8.82 16.79 -18.88
CA PHE A 545 -9.13 16.34 -17.53
C PHE A 545 -7.93 16.54 -16.60
N ARG A 546 -6.72 16.17 -17.03
CA ARG A 546 -5.47 16.38 -16.27
C ARG A 546 -5.21 17.87 -16.02
N LYS A 547 -5.36 18.72 -17.05
CA LYS A 547 -5.27 20.19 -16.90
C LYS A 547 -6.27 20.69 -15.86
N SER A 548 -7.53 20.27 -15.96
CA SER A 548 -8.59 20.67 -15.03
C SER A 548 -8.29 20.25 -13.59
N LEU A 549 -7.82 19.02 -13.38
CA LEU A 549 -7.45 18.51 -12.06
C LEU A 549 -6.37 19.36 -11.38
N THR A 550 -5.38 19.86 -12.11
CA THR A 550 -4.35 20.72 -11.50
C THR A 550 -4.95 21.99 -10.90
N LEU A 551 -5.86 22.63 -11.61
CA LEU A 551 -6.61 23.81 -11.15
C LEU A 551 -7.54 23.46 -9.98
N SER A 552 -8.27 22.35 -10.09
CA SER A 552 -9.18 21.88 -9.04
C SER A 552 -8.45 21.55 -7.74
N PHE A 553 -7.27 20.93 -7.80
CA PHE A 553 -6.47 20.64 -6.60
C PHE A 553 -5.99 21.92 -5.92
N PHE A 554 -5.52 22.91 -6.69
CA PHE A 554 -5.15 24.20 -6.10
C PHE A 554 -6.37 24.93 -5.50
N PHE A 555 -7.52 24.89 -6.17
CA PHE A 555 -8.77 25.44 -5.63
C PHE A 555 -9.18 24.76 -4.31
N LYS A 556 -9.18 23.42 -4.25
CA LYS A 556 -9.47 22.67 -3.02
C LYS A 556 -8.46 22.97 -1.92
N PHE A 557 -7.18 23.11 -2.27
CA PHE A 557 -6.13 23.50 -1.33
C PHE A 557 -6.40 24.89 -0.74
N PHE A 558 -6.74 25.87 -1.58
CA PHE A 558 -7.08 27.21 -1.15
C PHE A 558 -8.20 27.20 -0.12
N LEU A 559 -9.32 26.55 -0.45
CA LEU A 559 -10.46 26.42 0.46
C LEU A 559 -10.08 25.70 1.75
N TRP A 560 -9.30 24.62 1.65
CA TRP A 560 -8.90 23.84 2.82
C TRP A 560 -8.04 24.66 3.78
N VAL A 561 -7.04 25.40 3.29
CA VAL A 561 -6.21 26.30 4.13
C VAL A 561 -7.07 27.40 4.75
N SER A 562 -7.96 28.02 3.97
CA SER A 562 -8.88 29.04 4.51
C SER A 562 -9.76 28.48 5.63
N HIS A 563 -10.25 27.24 5.48
CA HIS A 563 -11.01 26.55 6.52
C HIS A 563 -10.16 26.23 7.76
N GLN A 564 -8.89 25.84 7.60
CA GLN A 564 -7.97 25.62 8.75
C GLN A 564 -7.68 26.90 9.54
N MET A 565 -7.96 28.07 8.96
CA MET A 565 -7.75 29.38 9.56
C MET A 565 -9.07 30.07 9.95
N GLU A 566 -10.19 29.35 9.97
CA GLU A 566 -11.44 29.89 10.48
C GLU A 566 -11.30 30.32 11.94
N GLY A 567 -11.74 31.55 12.25
CA GLY A 567 -11.59 32.16 13.57
C GLY A 567 -10.28 32.96 13.76
N ASP A 568 -9.37 32.96 12.79
CA ASP A 568 -8.21 33.84 12.77
C ASP A 568 -8.63 35.30 12.51
N HIS A 569 -8.17 36.25 13.33
CA HIS A 569 -8.52 37.67 13.20
C HIS A 569 -8.08 38.30 11.88
N CYS A 570 -7.09 37.71 11.21
CA CYS A 570 -6.61 38.15 9.90
C CYS A 570 -7.48 37.65 8.73
N ILE A 571 -8.42 36.73 8.99
CA ILE A 571 -9.30 36.13 7.97
C ILE A 571 -10.71 36.70 8.10
N LYS A 572 -11.03 37.59 7.17
CA LYS A 572 -12.29 38.34 7.16
C LYS A 572 -13.44 37.58 6.51
N GLU A 573 -13.14 36.60 5.66
CA GLU A 573 -14.13 35.82 4.91
C GLU A 573 -13.98 34.34 5.25
N SER A 574 -15.06 33.73 5.75
CA SER A 574 -15.14 32.28 5.93
C SER A 574 -15.37 31.56 4.61
N VAL A 575 -15.12 30.24 4.59
CA VAL A 575 -15.44 29.43 3.42
C VAL A 575 -16.96 29.40 3.23
N PRO A 576 -17.49 29.73 2.03
CA PRO A 576 -18.93 29.70 1.79
C PRO A 576 -19.51 28.30 2.06
N LEU A 577 -20.69 28.23 2.69
CA LEU A 577 -21.37 26.97 3.01
C LEU A 577 -21.45 25.98 1.83
N PRO A 578 -21.78 26.39 0.58
CA PRO A 578 -21.82 25.48 -0.56
C PRO A 578 -20.47 24.85 -0.93
N HIS A 579 -19.35 25.42 -0.48
CA HIS A 579 -18.00 24.96 -0.76
C HIS A 579 -17.41 24.10 0.36
N LEU A 580 -18.05 24.00 1.53
CA LEU A 580 -17.52 23.22 2.65
C LEU A 580 -17.36 21.72 2.35
N SER A 581 -18.25 21.15 1.52
CA SER A 581 -18.11 19.75 1.09
C SER A 581 -16.82 19.50 0.29
N ALA A 582 -16.23 20.52 -0.34
CA ALA A 582 -14.99 20.40 -1.09
C ALA A 582 -13.76 20.29 -0.18
N VAL A 583 -13.82 20.76 1.07
CA VAL A 583 -12.69 20.68 2.03
C VAL A 583 -12.72 19.40 2.87
N GLN A 584 -13.86 18.71 2.91
CA GLN A 584 -14.02 17.48 3.67
C GLN A 584 -13.18 16.34 3.09
N SER A 585 -12.53 15.60 3.99
CA SER A 585 -11.80 14.39 3.61
C SER A 585 -12.78 13.25 3.39
N PHE A 586 -12.54 12.47 2.33
CA PHE A 586 -13.39 11.32 2.04
C PHE A 586 -13.14 10.19 3.03
N HIS A 587 -14.21 9.67 3.62
CA HIS A 587 -14.22 8.46 4.42
C HIS A 587 -15.10 7.43 3.71
N ARG A 588 -14.59 6.21 3.52
CA ARG A 588 -15.39 5.10 3.01
C ARG A 588 -16.38 4.71 4.12
N PRO A 589 -17.70 4.69 3.86
CA PRO A 589 -18.65 4.14 4.82
C PRO A 589 -18.48 2.61 4.91
N PRO A 590 -18.78 1.98 6.06
CA PRO A 590 -18.72 0.53 6.21
C PRO A 590 -19.57 -0.20 5.14
N VAL A 591 -19.10 -1.36 4.67
CA VAL A 591 -19.85 -2.18 3.70
C VAL A 591 -21.03 -2.88 4.38
N ILE A 592 -22.25 -2.50 4.07
CA ILE A 592 -23.47 -3.10 4.64
C ILE A 592 -24.34 -3.66 3.50
N GLY A 593 -24.92 -4.85 3.69
CA GLY A 593 -25.86 -5.42 2.74
C GLY A 593 -26.76 -6.47 3.38
N THR A 594 -28.04 -6.46 3.04
CA THR A 594 -29.06 -7.45 3.43
C THR A 594 -29.36 -8.36 2.25
N GLN A 595 -29.67 -9.63 2.50
CA GLN A 595 -30.09 -10.58 1.46
C GLN A 595 -31.32 -11.34 1.95
N ASP A 596 -32.40 -11.24 1.19
CA ASP A 596 -33.69 -11.83 1.53
C ASP A 596 -34.05 -12.89 0.49
N TYR A 597 -34.45 -14.08 0.95
CA TYR A 597 -34.85 -15.20 0.09
C TYR A 597 -35.76 -16.17 0.86
N GLU A 598 -36.55 -16.95 0.13
CA GLU A 598 -37.43 -17.98 0.69
C GLU A 598 -36.69 -19.32 0.81
N ILE A 599 -36.87 -20.03 1.94
CA ILE A 599 -36.33 -21.38 2.15
C ILE A 599 -37.48 -22.40 2.07
N THR A 600 -37.63 -23.03 0.91
CA THR A 600 -38.62 -24.10 0.69
C THR A 600 -37.91 -25.45 0.57
N LYS A 601 -37.98 -26.29 1.61
CA LYS A 601 -37.33 -27.61 1.62
C LYS A 601 -38.25 -28.69 1.04
N HIS A 602 -37.83 -29.33 -0.06
CA HIS A 602 -38.57 -30.42 -0.70
C HIS A 602 -38.08 -31.82 -0.28
N GLY A 603 -37.68 -32.00 0.98
CA GLY A 603 -37.07 -33.25 1.45
C GLY A 603 -35.70 -33.59 0.81
N THR A 604 -35.11 -32.63 0.10
CA THR A 604 -33.79 -32.68 -0.55
C THR A 604 -33.03 -31.38 -0.27
N ALA A 605 -31.80 -31.24 -0.80
CA ALA A 605 -31.02 -30.00 -0.73
C ALA A 605 -31.60 -28.85 -1.57
N VAL A 606 -32.58 -29.12 -2.45
CA VAL A 606 -33.22 -28.09 -3.28
C VAL A 606 -33.93 -27.06 -2.40
N GLY A 607 -33.62 -25.76 -2.62
CA GLY A 607 -34.14 -24.63 -1.85
C GLY A 607 -33.37 -24.32 -0.55
N SER A 608 -32.34 -25.10 -0.21
CA SER A 608 -31.46 -24.82 0.93
C SER A 608 -30.22 -24.02 0.47
N PRO A 609 -29.69 -23.09 1.30
CA PRO A 609 -28.49 -22.31 1.00
C PRO A 609 -27.22 -23.16 1.20
N GLU A 610 -27.09 -24.23 0.41
CA GLU A 610 -25.94 -25.13 0.48
C GLU A 610 -24.64 -24.39 0.13
N VAL A 611 -23.60 -24.64 0.91
CA VAL A 611 -22.26 -24.14 0.62
C VAL A 611 -21.75 -24.81 -0.67
N HIS A 612 -21.03 -24.07 -1.51
CA HIS A 612 -20.53 -24.63 -2.77
C HIS A 612 -19.61 -25.82 -2.48
N TYR A 613 -19.84 -26.96 -3.13
CA TYR A 613 -19.19 -28.24 -2.79
C TYR A 613 -17.65 -28.19 -2.79
N GLN A 614 -17.04 -27.35 -3.66
CA GLN A 614 -15.58 -27.16 -3.70
C GLN A 614 -15.04 -26.07 -2.75
N GLN A 615 -15.89 -25.40 -1.97
CA GLN A 615 -15.46 -24.48 -0.90
C GLN A 615 -14.89 -25.23 0.30
N ASP A 616 -15.21 -26.53 0.47
CA ASP A 616 -14.48 -27.42 1.36
C ASP A 616 -13.10 -27.71 0.76
N PHE A 617 -12.17 -26.78 1.05
CA PHE A 617 -10.82 -26.51 0.51
C PHE A 617 -9.95 -27.68 0.00
N SER A 618 -10.30 -28.94 0.26
CA SER A 618 -9.63 -30.13 -0.29
C SER A 618 -9.43 -30.10 -1.83
N MET A 619 -10.30 -29.43 -2.59
CA MET A 619 -10.20 -29.31 -4.06
C MET A 619 -9.58 -28.00 -4.56
N LEU A 620 -9.43 -26.96 -3.72
CA LEU A 620 -8.74 -25.72 -4.11
C LEU A 620 -7.20 -25.87 -4.13
N TYR A 621 -6.67 -26.84 -3.37
CA TYR A 621 -5.26 -27.22 -3.36
C TYR A 621 -4.89 -28.15 -4.52
N ASN A 622 -5.78 -29.07 -4.89
CA ASN A 622 -5.52 -30.16 -5.83
C ASN A 622 -6.17 -29.93 -7.20
N GLY A 623 -6.09 -28.72 -7.74
CA GLY A 623 -6.24 -28.54 -9.19
C GLY A 623 -5.11 -29.31 -9.89
N LEU A 624 -5.28 -30.62 -10.03
CA LEU A 624 -4.41 -31.54 -10.74
C LEU A 624 -4.21 -31.01 -12.16
N GLU A 625 -2.95 -30.78 -12.53
CA GLU A 625 -2.38 -30.79 -13.88
C GLU A 625 -2.90 -29.83 -14.96
N GLU A 626 -4.07 -29.19 -14.83
CA GLU A 626 -4.63 -28.33 -15.89
C GLU A 626 -4.14 -26.87 -15.89
N GLU A 627 -3.46 -26.39 -14.83
CA GLU A 627 -2.87 -25.04 -14.84
C GLU A 627 -1.81 -24.89 -15.94
N THR A 628 -1.13 -25.96 -16.35
CA THR A 628 -0.13 -25.92 -17.44
C THR A 628 -0.78 -25.62 -18.80
N TYR A 629 -2.01 -26.06 -19.04
CA TYR A 629 -2.77 -25.78 -20.27
C TYR A 629 -3.48 -24.42 -20.23
N TRP A 630 -4.00 -24.01 -19.07
CA TRP A 630 -4.61 -22.69 -18.90
C TRP A 630 -3.60 -21.56 -18.91
N ILE A 631 -2.40 -21.75 -18.36
CA ILE A 631 -1.30 -20.77 -18.43
C ILE A 631 -0.93 -20.52 -19.88
N MET A 632 -0.79 -21.54 -20.75
CA MET A 632 -0.51 -21.28 -22.18
C MET A 632 -1.62 -20.47 -22.87
N SER A 633 -2.89 -20.74 -22.57
CA SER A 633 -4.03 -20.07 -23.23
C SER A 633 -4.31 -18.65 -22.68
N MET A 634 -4.09 -18.42 -21.38
CA MET A 634 -4.15 -17.09 -20.76
C MET A 634 -2.88 -16.28 -21.02
N GLN A 635 -1.69 -16.86 -21.08
CA GLN A 635 -0.46 -16.16 -21.46
C GLN A 635 -0.60 -15.58 -22.88
N ILE A 636 -1.21 -16.31 -23.82
CA ILE A 636 -1.46 -15.80 -25.18
C ILE A 636 -2.43 -14.61 -25.19
N LYS A 637 -3.49 -14.62 -24.35
CA LYS A 637 -4.45 -13.50 -24.25
C LYS A 637 -3.95 -12.33 -23.40
N PHE A 638 -3.19 -12.62 -22.35
CA PHE A 638 -2.57 -11.64 -21.45
C PHE A 638 -1.35 -11.00 -22.10
N ASP A 639 -0.55 -11.71 -22.90
CA ASP A 639 0.45 -11.14 -23.80
C ASP A 639 -0.24 -10.25 -24.85
N GLY A 640 -1.47 -10.57 -25.27
CA GLY A 640 -2.29 -9.67 -26.09
C GLY A 640 -2.66 -8.36 -25.38
N PHE A 641 -3.04 -8.42 -24.10
CA PHE A 641 -3.38 -7.25 -23.27
C PHE A 641 -2.14 -6.45 -22.84
N VAL A 642 -1.07 -7.12 -22.41
CA VAL A 642 0.23 -6.53 -22.08
C VAL A 642 0.91 -5.98 -23.33
N ASN A 643 0.77 -6.60 -24.51
CA ASN A 643 1.20 -5.98 -25.77
C ASN A 643 0.32 -4.78 -26.14
N ALA A 644 -0.95 -4.72 -25.74
CA ALA A 644 -1.76 -3.52 -25.91
C ALA A 644 -1.31 -2.40 -24.95
N CYS A 645 -1.04 -2.72 -23.68
CA CYS A 645 -0.50 -1.80 -22.68
C CYS A 645 0.95 -1.39 -22.97
N ASN A 646 1.78 -2.27 -23.55
CA ASN A 646 3.16 -2.00 -23.97
C ASN A 646 3.23 -1.35 -25.34
N LYS A 647 2.29 -1.60 -26.26
CA LYS A 647 2.11 -0.71 -27.42
C LYS A 647 1.72 0.67 -26.95
N PHE A 648 0.87 0.79 -25.93
CA PHE A 648 0.64 2.05 -25.24
C PHE A 648 1.97 2.59 -24.67
N ALA A 649 2.68 1.89 -23.79
CA ALA A 649 3.92 2.36 -23.16
C ALA A 649 5.07 2.69 -24.13
N THR A 650 5.16 1.99 -25.27
CA THR A 650 6.15 2.23 -26.32
C THR A 650 5.70 3.33 -27.30
N LEU A 651 4.40 3.58 -27.46
CA LEU A 651 3.86 4.78 -28.13
C LEU A 651 3.95 6.03 -27.23
N LEU A 652 4.22 5.85 -25.94
CA LEU A 652 4.41 6.89 -24.93
C LEU A 652 5.89 7.26 -24.70
N ALA A 653 6.84 6.55 -25.34
CA ALA A 653 8.25 6.88 -25.43
C ALA A 653 8.53 7.58 -26.76
#